data_AF-A0A482V1F6-F1
#
_entry.id   AF-A0A482V1F6-F1
#
_cell.length_a   1.000
_cell.length_b   1.000
_cell.length_c   1.000
_cell.angle_alpha   90.00
_cell.angle_beta   90.00
_cell.angle_gamma   90.00
#
_symmetry.space_group_name_H-M   'P 1'
#
loop_
_entity.id
_entity.type
_entity.pdbx_description
1 polymer ?
#
loop_
_entity_poly.entity_id
_entity_poly.type
_entity_poly.pdbx_seq_one_letter_code
_entity_poly.pdbx_strand_id
1 'polypeptide(L)'
;MINSGSKECFPYLQKSSHAHILNLSPPLNMVSHWFKDHVAYTMAKYGMSMCVLGMAEEFKTYNIGVNALWPRTAIYTAAIEMLMGNKSAKYSRKPEITADAAYAILTEDPKTTTGNFFVDEEVLRRHGVTDFDQYAIDPSNKDNLLPDSFLDANPPASGPTLIHAFKEKVQKISSSNAITDFSDFQAPADGKIPQVFRAVEANLSAETVQKTQAVFQFVVTGNEAGKWFVDLKNGKGSCGPGEAPSSPDATITTDSKNFFDMFSGKLNTPVLGLLTFISDHEENKCDMTFMFEYPQFVKIFNEIDEKYPKYGLYAYSEGRLTEKARNMYFDGIPVLFIPGNAGSYRQVRSLASVALRKAYNSRTPFHFDYFSIDLNDELSGLNGALLSEQLLYVNSSIYRVLELYKSLKNPPKSIILFGHSMGGVIARRLIASLPEDSGLVPVVLTLASPHKRPPLMLDSFSRDFYDGVEKSATLNTTIISISGGYSDFLVPSFLTSLQDRHSLHVLTTHIPRSWLVADHLCILWCKQTILTINRALFDSVDPKTRQISTDPEHRRSVFHHHLVHHSGINSHLRNNYDVRPNIHNHGEWVENLGRQYSIHLVRGVKTAHFYMVRLVNQPQHEALTVVAINLETVDWAYVCGAHIPRGNHRVCEEFTHLTHLSEITPSAKYKRRKLTINMHQLMKNNPEFTHVVLRVLPTNEPVVLNVDVYNVEERKLAVNLPHMLSFKRQILVRDTPEKAVHFELALPQLQHVIQSYQLFVDPVQCSNEMRHATASLIVPWGHQNQHRHFVDSDNKPLHVRLYDSRPRWASNQSALIRLTLDPNCRYKISIRSSIPGMLGQMARFYTPLLVTNVAAVVLMALNSQLRSISKERSCSLFFTAVQEGAKPYYILTGVKLISRFLSAKQFGFLPAPDWSVMSQEGTDFFLLPLLLYVCSVGIVWLLGVVLCGSLVVFETTVHKFALKFLAKTVSFTVSWSDHVVSALHKLPFVVAGALVGLSVTTTGSLALCVGTVFYFMRLTQLSQDYIEGLVWCYVKKIGSKFKRTRPKKEESEPSTSQNEDAKDVDKRDSSNNNNNDSETSIHDAMFFHATLFMLWCLVTVINVPSVLTWAHNFKYSTSLQPDPSFIPGLILSACALPLWQLELPKIERRWYTEIGQLISILAVVSLIYAPISIFRLNYTLTSAFVVVVLHQIAGPNRDLTRSDRQSERPNWFETIKAKLE
;
A
#
# COMPACT_ATOMS: atom_id res chain seq x y z
N MET A 1 -5.25 9.66 35.85
CA MET A 1 -6.36 9.64 34.87
C MET A 1 -5.87 9.05 33.55
N ILE A 2 -6.44 7.93 33.11
CA ILE A 2 -6.04 7.20 31.88
C ILE A 2 -6.93 7.56 30.67
N ASN A 3 -8.08 8.20 30.85
CA ASN A 3 -8.92 8.68 29.76
C ASN A 3 -8.73 10.20 29.54
N SER A 4 -8.03 10.59 28.45
CA SER A 4 -7.77 11.99 28.12
C SER A 4 -9.06 12.77 27.85
N GLY A 5 -10.09 12.14 27.28
CA GLY A 5 -11.38 12.77 27.01
C GLY A 5 -12.11 13.22 28.29
N SER A 6 -12.23 12.32 29.27
CA SER A 6 -12.86 12.64 30.56
C SER A 6 -12.10 13.73 31.32
N LYS A 7 -10.76 13.69 31.29
CA LYS A 7 -9.89 14.68 31.94
C LYS A 7 -10.13 16.09 31.38
N GLU A 8 -10.15 16.23 30.06
CA GLU A 8 -10.33 17.54 29.41
C GLU A 8 -11.77 18.06 29.53
N CYS A 9 -12.77 17.17 29.58
CA CYS A 9 -14.17 17.55 29.73
C CYS A 9 -14.56 17.89 31.18
N PHE A 10 -13.82 17.36 32.17
CA PHE A 10 -14.15 17.51 33.59
C PHE A 10 -14.38 18.97 34.04
N PRO A 11 -13.53 19.97 33.70
CA PRO A 11 -13.75 21.37 34.09
C PRO A 11 -15.05 21.98 33.53
N TYR A 12 -15.58 21.42 32.44
CA TYR A 12 -16.82 21.87 31.81
C TYR A 12 -18.03 21.13 32.40
N LEU A 13 -17.88 19.84 32.68
CA LEU A 13 -18.92 19.04 33.34
C LEU A 13 -19.23 19.57 34.74
N GLN A 14 -18.22 20.05 35.48
CA GLN A 14 -18.41 20.73 36.76
C GLN A 14 -19.32 21.97 36.69
N LYS A 15 -19.48 22.57 35.50
CA LYS A 15 -20.34 23.75 35.28
C LYS A 15 -21.75 23.38 34.83
N SER A 16 -21.99 22.13 34.43
CA SER A 16 -23.30 21.67 33.98
C SER A 16 -24.18 21.32 35.18
N SER A 17 -25.46 21.69 35.12
CA SER A 17 -26.46 21.24 36.09
C SER A 17 -26.94 19.81 35.87
N HIS A 18 -26.58 19.21 34.71
CA HIS A 18 -26.95 17.85 34.31
C HIS A 18 -25.76 17.20 33.59
N ALA A 19 -24.77 16.74 34.34
CA ALA A 19 -23.51 16.23 33.79
C ALA A 19 -23.44 14.69 33.81
N HIS A 20 -23.17 14.11 32.64
CA HIS A 20 -22.94 12.68 32.49
C HIS A 20 -21.65 12.39 31.72
N ILE A 21 -20.99 11.30 32.07
CA ILE A 21 -19.93 10.63 31.31
C ILE A 21 -20.44 9.22 31.02
N LEU A 22 -20.64 8.89 29.75
CA LEU A 22 -21.07 7.56 29.33
C LEU A 22 -19.97 6.87 28.51
N ASN A 23 -19.40 5.80 29.06
CA ASN A 23 -18.38 4.99 28.41
C ASN A 23 -19.03 3.84 27.64
N LEU A 24 -18.71 3.69 26.34
CA LEU A 24 -19.13 2.52 25.56
C LEU A 24 -18.18 1.35 25.82
N SER A 25 -18.36 0.70 26.97
CA SER A 25 -17.52 -0.38 27.48
C SER A 25 -18.33 -1.44 28.23
N PRO A 26 -17.86 -2.71 28.24
CA PRO A 26 -18.62 -3.82 28.81
C PRO A 26 -18.61 -3.84 30.35
N PRO A 27 -19.51 -4.59 30.99
CA PRO A 27 -19.34 -5.00 32.38
C PRO A 27 -17.99 -5.71 32.60
N LEU A 28 -17.40 -5.58 33.78
CA LEU A 28 -16.13 -6.20 34.14
C LEU A 28 -16.28 -7.70 34.43
N ASN A 29 -16.47 -8.49 33.37
CA ASN A 29 -16.59 -9.95 33.47
C ASN A 29 -15.21 -10.61 33.54
N MET A 30 -14.82 -11.12 34.72
CA MET A 30 -13.48 -11.68 34.97
C MET A 30 -13.33 -13.16 34.58
N VAL A 31 -14.28 -13.75 33.84
CA VAL A 31 -14.17 -15.15 33.37
C VAL A 31 -13.05 -15.28 32.33
N SER A 32 -12.15 -16.24 32.54
CA SER A 32 -10.89 -16.39 31.82
C SER A 32 -11.02 -16.56 30.29
N HIS A 33 -12.14 -17.10 29.80
CA HIS A 33 -12.34 -17.29 28.37
C HIS A 33 -12.42 -15.95 27.59
N TRP A 34 -12.90 -14.88 28.24
CA TRP A 34 -12.90 -13.52 27.66
C TRP A 34 -11.50 -12.88 27.58
N PHE A 35 -10.48 -13.48 28.21
CA PHE A 35 -9.09 -13.02 28.15
C PHE A 35 -8.23 -13.90 27.24
N LYS A 36 -8.51 -15.21 27.19
CA LYS A 36 -7.69 -16.21 26.51
C LYS A 36 -7.32 -15.86 25.06
N ASP A 37 -8.28 -15.36 24.29
CA ASP A 37 -8.11 -15.23 22.83
C ASP A 37 -7.82 -13.80 22.35
N HIS A 38 -8.08 -12.79 23.17
CA HIS A 38 -8.01 -11.37 22.79
C HIS A 38 -7.67 -10.45 23.98
N VAL A 39 -6.74 -10.90 24.85
CA VAL A 39 -6.38 -10.23 26.11
C VAL A 39 -6.11 -8.73 25.97
N ALA A 40 -5.41 -8.28 24.93
CA ALA A 40 -5.08 -6.87 24.74
C ALA A 40 -6.34 -6.02 24.49
N TYR A 41 -7.28 -6.52 23.70
CA TYR A 41 -8.56 -5.84 23.45
C TYR A 41 -9.45 -5.85 24.70
N THR A 42 -9.50 -6.99 25.40
CA THR A 42 -10.22 -7.11 26.68
C THR A 42 -9.68 -6.13 27.71
N MET A 43 -8.35 -6.04 27.88
CA MET A 43 -7.70 -5.08 28.78
C MET A 43 -8.00 -3.63 28.38
N ALA A 44 -7.98 -3.30 27.09
CA ALA A 44 -8.30 -1.96 26.63
C ALA A 44 -9.75 -1.56 26.95
N LYS A 45 -10.72 -2.43 26.66
CA LYS A 45 -12.14 -2.19 26.96
C LYS A 45 -12.43 -2.21 28.46
N TYR A 46 -11.81 -3.10 29.21
CA TYR A 46 -11.97 -3.17 30.67
C TYR A 46 -11.30 -1.98 31.35
N GLY A 47 -10.22 -1.43 30.79
CA GLY A 47 -9.63 -0.18 31.28
C GLY A 47 -10.62 0.99 31.26
N MET A 48 -11.48 1.08 30.24
CA MET A 48 -12.56 2.08 30.19
C MET A 48 -13.62 1.85 31.27
N SER A 49 -13.98 0.58 31.50
CA SER A 49 -14.93 0.18 32.56
C SER A 49 -14.38 0.37 33.97
N MET A 50 -13.08 0.12 34.18
CA MET A 50 -12.39 0.44 35.43
C MET A 50 -12.34 1.95 35.69
N CYS A 51 -12.28 2.78 34.63
CA CYS A 51 -12.42 4.23 34.79
C CYS A 51 -13.82 4.62 35.27
N VAL A 52 -14.89 3.89 34.90
CA VAL A 52 -16.24 4.13 35.43
C VAL A 52 -16.26 3.92 36.94
N LEU A 53 -15.70 2.80 37.44
CA LEU A 53 -15.61 2.54 38.88
C LEU A 53 -14.89 3.66 39.63
N GLY A 54 -13.73 4.09 39.12
CA GLY A 54 -12.93 5.12 39.78
C GLY A 54 -13.58 6.51 39.72
N MET A 55 -14.00 6.92 38.53
CA MET A 55 -14.51 8.28 38.29
C MET A 55 -15.92 8.50 38.84
N ALA A 56 -16.76 7.47 38.92
CA ALA A 56 -18.08 7.59 39.54
C ALA A 56 -17.99 8.03 41.01
N GLU A 57 -17.04 7.47 41.75
CA GLU A 57 -16.79 7.88 43.14
C GLU A 57 -15.97 9.18 43.23
N GLU A 58 -14.95 9.36 42.37
CA GLU A 58 -14.13 10.58 42.33
C GLU A 58 -14.98 11.84 42.05
N PHE A 59 -15.99 11.72 41.19
CA PHE A 59 -16.78 12.87 40.73
C PHE A 59 -18.14 13.04 41.43
N LYS A 60 -18.42 12.19 42.42
CA LYS A 60 -19.69 12.19 43.18
C LYS A 60 -20.00 13.55 43.81
N THR A 61 -18.99 14.23 44.36
CA THR A 61 -19.14 15.56 44.98
C THR A 61 -19.50 16.67 43.98
N TYR A 62 -19.30 16.43 42.68
CA TYR A 62 -19.60 17.38 41.61
C TYR A 62 -20.92 17.08 40.89
N ASN A 63 -21.69 16.09 41.35
CA ASN A 63 -22.94 15.64 40.72
C ASN A 63 -22.77 15.22 39.24
N ILE A 64 -21.66 14.56 38.92
CA ILE A 64 -21.39 14.04 37.57
C ILE A 64 -21.68 12.53 37.57
N GLY A 65 -22.65 12.09 36.78
CA GLY A 65 -22.98 10.68 36.60
C GLY A 65 -21.98 10.01 35.67
N VAL A 66 -21.30 8.95 36.10
CA VAL A 66 -20.33 8.21 35.27
C VAL A 66 -20.80 6.78 35.12
N ASN A 67 -21.15 6.35 33.92
CA ASN A 67 -21.70 5.02 33.66
C ASN A 67 -21.07 4.38 32.43
N ALA A 68 -21.24 3.07 32.29
CA ALA A 68 -20.93 2.33 31.07
C ALA A 68 -22.21 1.85 30.38
N LEU A 69 -22.18 1.75 29.05
CA LEU A 69 -23.23 1.12 28.23
C LEU A 69 -22.60 0.13 27.25
N TRP A 70 -23.19 -1.07 27.18
CA TRP A 70 -22.77 -2.13 26.28
C TRP A 70 -23.97 -2.78 25.59
N PRO A 71 -23.87 -3.16 24.30
CA PRO A 71 -24.99 -3.79 23.64
C PRO A 71 -25.10 -5.28 24.00
N ARG A 72 -26.34 -5.80 24.06
CA ARG A 72 -26.61 -7.22 24.31
C ARG A 72 -26.17 -8.09 23.13
N THR A 73 -26.31 -7.56 21.93
CA THR A 73 -26.10 -8.26 20.65
C THR A 73 -25.20 -7.44 19.73
N ALA A 74 -24.66 -8.07 18.68
CA ALA A 74 -23.94 -7.37 17.64
C ALA A 74 -24.79 -6.24 17.03
N ILE A 75 -24.18 -5.06 16.87
CA ILE A 75 -24.80 -3.87 16.27
C ILE A 75 -24.29 -3.69 14.84
N TYR A 76 -25.21 -3.63 13.88
CA TYR A 76 -24.86 -3.51 12.47
C TYR A 76 -24.25 -2.13 12.18
N THR A 77 -22.93 -2.12 12.06
CA THR A 77 -22.13 -0.94 11.73
C THR A 77 -21.16 -1.30 10.61
N ALA A 78 -20.64 -0.29 9.89
CA ALA A 78 -19.62 -0.50 8.86
C ALA A 78 -18.39 -1.28 9.39
N ALA A 79 -18.05 -1.12 10.67
CA ALA A 79 -16.97 -1.88 11.31
C ALA A 79 -17.32 -3.36 11.51
N ILE A 80 -18.55 -3.69 11.93
CA ILE A 80 -19.01 -5.08 12.05
C ILE A 80 -19.18 -5.72 10.67
N GLU A 81 -19.67 -4.98 9.68
CA GLU A 81 -19.73 -5.44 8.29
C GLU A 81 -18.34 -5.72 7.73
N MET A 82 -17.35 -4.88 8.03
CA MET A 82 -15.95 -5.13 7.67
C MET A 82 -15.39 -6.40 8.36
N LEU A 83 -15.73 -6.63 9.64
CA LEU A 83 -15.22 -7.78 10.41
C LEU A 83 -15.89 -9.11 10.06
N MET A 84 -17.17 -9.09 9.67
CA MET A 84 -18.00 -10.29 9.51
C MET A 84 -18.61 -10.47 8.10
N GLY A 85 -18.48 -9.47 7.23
CA GLY A 85 -19.10 -9.40 5.90
C GLY A 85 -20.60 -9.04 5.94
N ASN A 86 -21.20 -8.85 4.77
CA ASN A 86 -22.59 -8.36 4.60
C ASN A 86 -23.66 -9.29 5.23
N LYS A 87 -23.32 -10.56 5.51
CA LYS A 87 -24.23 -11.49 6.20
C LYS A 87 -24.45 -11.14 7.68
N SER A 88 -23.59 -10.30 8.26
CA SER A 88 -23.73 -9.82 9.64
C SER A 88 -25.03 -9.05 9.88
N ALA A 89 -25.56 -8.37 8.86
CA ALA A 89 -26.85 -7.70 8.90
C ALA A 89 -27.97 -8.61 9.42
N LYS A 90 -27.99 -9.89 9.01
CA LYS A 90 -29.04 -10.85 9.42
C LYS A 90 -29.01 -11.22 10.90
N TYR A 91 -27.87 -11.06 11.57
CA TYR A 91 -27.65 -11.50 12.94
C TYR A 91 -27.43 -10.33 13.91
N SER A 92 -27.66 -9.11 13.45
CA SER A 92 -27.36 -7.88 14.19
C SER A 92 -28.60 -7.03 14.42
N ARG A 93 -28.54 -6.19 15.45
CA ARG A 93 -29.51 -5.12 15.68
C ARG A 93 -29.05 -3.80 15.05
N LYS A 94 -29.99 -2.90 14.86
CA LYS A 94 -29.73 -1.57 14.33
C LYS A 94 -29.08 -0.68 15.42
N PRO A 95 -28.22 0.29 15.07
CA PRO A 95 -27.56 1.19 16.03
C PRO A 95 -28.49 1.98 16.95
N GLU A 96 -29.74 2.17 16.53
CA GLU A 96 -30.80 2.88 17.25
C GLU A 96 -31.03 2.31 18.65
N ILE A 97 -30.87 0.99 18.87
CA ILE A 97 -31.06 0.40 20.20
C ILE A 97 -30.05 0.93 21.22
N THR A 98 -28.78 1.07 20.82
CA THR A 98 -27.74 1.63 21.70
C THR A 98 -27.94 3.14 21.86
N ALA A 99 -28.42 3.83 20.82
CA ALA A 99 -28.72 5.26 20.88
C ALA A 99 -29.87 5.57 21.85
N ASP A 100 -30.96 4.81 21.79
CA ASP A 100 -32.12 4.98 22.67
C ASP A 100 -31.78 4.63 24.11
N ALA A 101 -30.98 3.56 24.32
CA ALA A 101 -30.49 3.21 25.66
C ALA A 101 -29.56 4.30 26.22
N ALA A 102 -28.68 4.88 25.40
CA ALA A 102 -27.84 6.00 25.80
C ALA A 102 -28.68 7.23 26.16
N TYR A 103 -29.70 7.54 25.35
CA TYR A 103 -30.63 8.64 25.62
C TYR A 103 -31.33 8.45 26.97
N ALA A 104 -31.90 7.27 27.21
CA ALA A 104 -32.54 6.93 28.48
C ALA A 104 -31.61 7.20 29.69
N ILE A 105 -30.39 6.66 29.66
CA ILE A 105 -29.40 6.88 30.73
C ILE A 105 -29.06 8.37 30.91
N LEU A 106 -28.80 9.08 29.80
CA LEU A 106 -28.38 10.48 29.85
C LEU A 106 -29.49 11.43 30.31
N THR A 107 -30.75 11.02 30.23
CA THR A 107 -31.90 11.78 30.75
C THR A 107 -32.20 11.53 32.24
N GLU A 108 -31.63 10.48 32.83
CA GLU A 108 -31.77 10.22 34.27
C GLU A 108 -30.97 11.22 35.12
N ASP A 109 -31.32 11.33 36.41
CA ASP A 109 -30.62 12.19 37.36
C ASP A 109 -29.16 11.71 37.56
N PRO A 110 -28.14 12.49 37.17
CA PRO A 110 -26.73 12.10 37.29
C PRO A 110 -26.28 11.88 38.75
N LYS A 111 -27.03 12.35 39.74
CA LYS A 111 -26.73 12.14 41.16
C LYS A 111 -27.00 10.71 41.60
N THR A 112 -28.04 10.09 41.06
CA THR A 112 -28.46 8.74 41.40
C THR A 112 -27.96 7.72 40.38
N THR A 113 -27.81 8.14 39.12
CA THR A 113 -27.39 7.29 38.02
C THR A 113 -25.89 7.47 37.77
N THR A 114 -25.08 6.81 38.60
CA THR A 114 -23.61 6.79 38.49
C THR A 114 -23.04 5.44 38.94
N GLY A 115 -21.90 5.03 38.39
CA GLY A 115 -21.21 3.77 38.71
C GLY A 115 -21.79 2.51 38.07
N ASN A 116 -22.73 2.64 37.13
CA ASN A 116 -23.45 1.49 36.56
C ASN A 116 -22.80 0.93 35.29
N PHE A 117 -23.02 -0.36 35.04
CA PHE A 117 -22.68 -1.06 33.79
C PHE A 117 -23.94 -1.54 33.10
N PHE A 118 -24.47 -0.69 32.22
CA PHE A 118 -25.75 -0.93 31.58
C PHE A 118 -25.62 -1.82 30.34
N VAL A 119 -26.67 -2.62 30.11
CA VAL A 119 -26.90 -3.33 28.86
C VAL A 119 -28.10 -2.71 28.15
N ASP A 120 -27.97 -2.40 26.87
CA ASP A 120 -28.96 -1.64 26.08
C ASP A 120 -30.40 -2.16 26.22
N GLU A 121 -30.62 -3.46 26.01
CA GLU A 121 -31.94 -4.08 26.10
C GLU A 121 -32.52 -3.98 27.53
N GLU A 122 -31.69 -4.14 28.56
CA GLU A 122 -32.13 -4.06 29.95
C GLU A 122 -32.55 -2.64 30.33
N VAL A 123 -31.82 -1.63 29.85
CA VAL A 123 -32.17 -0.21 30.04
C VAL A 123 -33.50 0.10 29.39
N LEU A 124 -33.70 -0.33 28.14
CA LEU A 124 -34.93 -0.06 27.40
C LEU A 124 -36.13 -0.82 27.99
N ARG A 125 -35.94 -2.05 28.48
CA ARG A 125 -36.99 -2.78 29.22
C ARG A 125 -37.43 -2.02 30.48
N ARG A 126 -36.48 -1.44 31.24
CA ARG A 126 -36.80 -0.60 32.41
C ARG A 126 -37.59 0.66 32.03
N HIS A 127 -37.40 1.16 30.81
CA HIS A 127 -38.11 2.32 30.26
C HIS A 127 -39.38 1.94 29.46
N GLY A 128 -39.90 0.72 29.66
CA GLY A 128 -41.20 0.30 29.13
C GLY A 128 -41.17 -0.25 27.70
N VAL A 129 -40.00 -0.43 27.08
CA VAL A 129 -39.89 -1.08 25.78
C VAL A 129 -40.05 -2.59 25.94
N THR A 130 -41.13 -3.14 25.39
CA THR A 130 -41.42 -4.58 25.42
C THR A 130 -41.14 -5.27 24.08
N ASP A 131 -41.29 -4.54 22.97
CA ASP A 131 -41.04 -5.03 21.61
C ASP A 131 -39.65 -4.58 21.11
N PHE A 132 -38.77 -5.56 20.90
CA PHE A 132 -37.41 -5.36 20.40
C PHE A 132 -37.24 -5.74 18.93
N ASP A 133 -38.29 -6.22 18.26
CA ASP A 133 -38.24 -6.64 16.86
C ASP A 133 -37.92 -5.44 15.95
N GLN A 134 -38.40 -4.26 16.31
CA GLN A 134 -38.11 -3.00 15.61
C GLN A 134 -36.61 -2.68 15.50
N TYR A 135 -35.81 -3.18 16.45
CA TYR A 135 -34.36 -3.01 16.49
C TYR A 135 -33.61 -4.13 15.78
N ALA A 136 -34.26 -5.20 15.34
CA ALA A 136 -33.60 -6.18 14.46
C ALA A 136 -33.44 -5.60 13.05
N ILE A 137 -32.27 -5.82 12.43
CA ILE A 137 -32.08 -5.47 11.00
C ILE A 137 -32.94 -6.37 10.11
N ASP A 138 -32.99 -7.67 10.45
CA ASP A 138 -33.86 -8.66 9.82
C ASP A 138 -34.82 -9.26 10.86
N PRO A 139 -36.06 -8.75 10.96
CA PRO A 139 -37.05 -9.24 11.92
C PRO A 139 -37.38 -10.73 11.74
N SER A 140 -37.15 -11.31 10.56
CA SER A 140 -37.38 -12.74 10.31
C SER A 140 -36.37 -13.65 11.02
N ASN A 141 -35.24 -13.09 11.47
CA ASN A 141 -34.17 -13.82 12.15
C ASN A 141 -33.90 -13.32 13.58
N LYS A 142 -34.89 -12.67 14.19
CA LYS A 142 -34.82 -12.04 15.52
C LYS A 142 -34.42 -12.98 16.67
N ASP A 143 -34.71 -14.27 16.55
CA ASP A 143 -34.43 -15.27 17.59
C ASP A 143 -32.98 -15.81 17.52
N ASN A 144 -32.24 -15.49 16.43
CA ASN A 144 -30.88 -15.97 16.20
C ASN A 144 -29.86 -14.82 16.16
N LEU A 145 -30.11 -13.74 16.90
CA LEU A 145 -29.16 -12.62 16.99
C LEU A 145 -27.86 -13.05 17.66
N LEU A 146 -26.74 -12.50 17.18
CA LEU A 146 -25.43 -12.81 17.69
C LEU A 146 -25.18 -12.06 19.01
N PRO A 147 -24.91 -12.74 20.13
CA PRO A 147 -24.58 -12.08 21.38
C PRO A 147 -23.28 -11.27 21.24
N ASP A 148 -23.23 -10.10 21.89
CA ASP A 148 -21.98 -9.34 21.92
C ASP A 148 -21.01 -9.93 22.96
N SER A 149 -19.74 -9.55 22.82
CA SER A 149 -18.65 -10.03 23.66
C SER A 149 -18.85 -9.61 25.12
N PHE A 150 -18.27 -10.37 26.06
CA PHE A 150 -18.20 -10.08 27.51
C PHE A 150 -19.49 -10.27 28.31
N LEU A 151 -20.59 -10.72 27.68
CA LEU A 151 -21.85 -11.06 28.35
C LEU A 151 -22.04 -12.58 28.36
N ASP A 152 -22.21 -13.17 29.55
CA ASP A 152 -22.50 -14.59 29.68
C ASP A 152 -24.02 -14.82 29.59
N ALA A 153 -24.47 -15.56 28.59
CA ALA A 153 -25.77 -16.22 28.61
C ALA A 153 -25.55 -17.70 28.97
N ASN A 154 -26.47 -18.30 29.75
CA ASN A 154 -26.48 -19.72 30.15
C ASN A 154 -25.73 -20.60 29.15
N PRO A 155 -24.69 -21.35 29.56
CA PRO A 155 -23.72 -21.92 28.63
C PRO A 155 -24.40 -22.93 27.71
N PRO A 156 -24.53 -22.66 26.39
CA PRO A 156 -24.86 -23.69 25.45
C PRO A 156 -23.55 -24.35 25.03
N ALA A 157 -23.51 -25.68 25.12
CA ALA A 157 -22.48 -26.46 24.46
C ALA A 157 -22.42 -26.06 22.96
N SER A 158 -21.23 -25.69 22.50
CA SER A 158 -20.85 -25.58 21.08
C SER A 158 -21.66 -24.62 20.19
N GLY A 159 -21.50 -23.31 20.38
CA GLY A 159 -21.77 -22.29 19.35
C GLY A 159 -20.55 -21.37 19.17
N PRO A 160 -20.15 -20.99 17.94
CA PRO A 160 -18.95 -20.19 17.75
C PRO A 160 -19.20 -18.73 18.16
N THR A 161 -18.40 -18.23 19.09
CA THR A 161 -18.28 -16.78 19.33
C THR A 161 -17.67 -16.08 18.12
N LEU A 162 -17.93 -14.78 17.99
CA LEU A 162 -17.50 -13.87 16.92
C LEU A 162 -16.00 -14.04 16.54
N ILE A 163 -15.16 -14.28 17.55
CA ILE A 163 -13.70 -14.45 17.39
C ILE A 163 -13.33 -15.90 17.08
N HIS A 164 -14.11 -16.89 17.55
CA HIS A 164 -13.90 -18.30 17.21
C HIS A 164 -14.25 -18.59 15.74
N ALA A 165 -15.28 -17.93 15.19
CA ALA A 165 -15.59 -17.99 13.76
C ALA A 165 -14.51 -17.34 12.89
N PHE A 166 -13.89 -16.26 13.39
CA PHE A 166 -12.75 -15.61 12.74
C PHE A 166 -11.48 -16.47 12.83
N LYS A 167 -11.19 -17.06 14.01
CA LYS A 167 -10.08 -18.01 14.21
C LYS A 167 -10.24 -19.28 13.38
N GLU A 168 -11.41 -19.91 13.33
CA GLU A 168 -11.63 -21.11 12.51
C GLU A 168 -11.42 -20.82 11.02
N LYS A 169 -11.85 -19.65 10.54
CA LYS A 169 -11.60 -19.23 9.15
C LYS A 169 -10.13 -18.96 8.89
N VAL A 170 -9.45 -18.20 9.76
CA VAL A 170 -8.03 -17.86 9.61
C VAL A 170 -7.11 -19.08 9.80
N GLN A 171 -7.47 -19.99 10.71
CA GLN A 171 -6.71 -21.18 11.05
C GLN A 171 -6.92 -22.31 10.02
N LYS A 172 -8.11 -22.45 9.43
CA LYS A 172 -8.30 -23.33 8.25
C LYS A 172 -7.55 -22.82 7.01
N ILE A 173 -7.40 -21.51 6.84
CA ILE A 173 -6.63 -20.94 5.73
C ILE A 173 -5.12 -21.13 5.95
N SER A 174 -4.66 -21.24 7.19
CA SER A 174 -3.23 -21.35 7.53
C SER A 174 -2.71 -22.79 7.71
N SER A 175 -3.58 -23.80 7.75
CA SER A 175 -3.17 -25.19 8.08
C SER A 175 -3.37 -26.23 6.99
N SER A 176 -3.92 -25.89 5.82
CA SER A 176 -4.00 -26.83 4.69
C SER A 176 -3.02 -26.45 3.58
N ASN A 177 -1.74 -26.79 3.77
CA ASN A 177 -0.86 -27.15 2.65
C ASN A 177 -0.20 -28.47 3.01
N ALA A 178 -0.69 -29.52 2.36
CA ALA A 178 -0.11 -30.84 2.35
C ALA A 178 1.23 -30.78 1.62
N ILE A 179 2.33 -30.88 2.38
CA ILE A 179 3.45 -31.77 2.08
C ILE A 179 3.82 -32.40 3.43
N THR A 180 3.17 -33.52 3.74
CA THR A 180 3.61 -34.49 4.74
C THR A 180 4.74 -35.31 4.14
N ASP A 181 5.96 -35.20 4.68
CA ASP A 181 6.83 -36.35 5.01
C ASP A 181 8.20 -35.91 5.53
N PHE A 182 8.22 -35.21 6.67
CA PHE A 182 9.42 -35.11 7.52
C PHE A 182 9.12 -35.36 9.02
N SER A 183 7.90 -35.81 9.35
CA SER A 183 7.49 -36.08 10.73
C SER A 183 7.87 -37.48 11.24
N ASP A 184 8.37 -38.37 10.38
CA ASP A 184 8.72 -39.75 10.73
C ASP A 184 10.22 -39.97 10.99
N PHE A 185 10.90 -38.99 11.58
CA PHE A 185 12.21 -39.23 12.19
C PHE A 185 12.23 -38.73 13.63
N GLN A 186 12.25 -39.69 14.56
CA GLN A 186 12.69 -39.48 15.94
C GLN A 186 13.98 -38.65 15.96
N ALA A 187 14.00 -37.62 16.80
CA ALA A 187 15.13 -36.70 16.95
C ALA A 187 16.45 -37.47 17.17
N PRO A 188 17.40 -37.44 16.22
CA PRO A 188 18.75 -37.94 16.48
C PRO A 188 19.56 -36.85 17.20
N ALA A 189 20.54 -37.27 17.97
CA ALA A 189 21.41 -36.43 18.82
C ALA A 189 22.30 -35.40 18.08
N ASP A 190 22.16 -35.21 16.76
CA ASP A 190 23.11 -34.48 15.90
C ASP A 190 22.71 -33.03 15.53
N GLY A 191 21.57 -32.51 15.98
CA GLY A 191 21.16 -31.13 15.64
C GLY A 191 20.49 -30.97 14.26
N LYS A 192 20.08 -29.75 13.93
CA LYS A 192 19.26 -29.43 12.74
C LYS A 192 20.08 -29.19 11.48
N ILE A 193 21.30 -28.68 11.59
CA ILE A 193 22.16 -28.38 10.44
C ILE A 193 22.62 -29.66 9.71
N PRO A 194 23.05 -30.75 10.41
CA PRO A 194 23.43 -31.99 9.72
C PRO A 194 22.27 -32.65 8.98
N GLN A 195 21.03 -32.48 9.43
CA GLN A 195 19.84 -32.99 8.73
C GLN A 195 19.65 -32.32 7.37
N VAL A 196 19.90 -31.01 7.28
CA VAL A 196 19.84 -30.27 6.01
C VAL A 196 20.89 -30.83 5.03
N PHE A 197 22.13 -31.05 5.46
CA PHE A 197 23.17 -31.57 4.58
C PHE A 197 22.96 -33.03 4.18
N ARG A 198 22.35 -33.88 5.03
CA ARG A 198 21.92 -35.22 4.61
C ARG A 198 20.83 -35.17 3.53
N ALA A 199 19.89 -34.23 3.64
CA ALA A 199 18.88 -34.03 2.61
C ALA A 199 19.48 -33.50 1.30
N VAL A 200 20.50 -32.64 1.38
CA VAL A 200 21.29 -32.21 0.21
C VAL A 200 21.99 -33.41 -0.42
N GLU A 201 22.69 -34.23 0.37
CA GLU A 201 23.39 -35.43 -0.07
C GLU A 201 22.47 -36.42 -0.81
N ALA A 202 21.28 -36.67 -0.25
CA ALA A 202 20.28 -37.56 -0.83
C ALA A 202 19.76 -37.09 -2.21
N ASN A 203 19.90 -35.81 -2.52
CA ASN A 203 19.46 -35.20 -3.78
C ASN A 203 20.61 -34.87 -4.74
N LEU A 204 21.86 -35.25 -4.41
CA LEU A 204 23.00 -35.10 -5.32
C LEU A 204 22.92 -36.12 -6.46
N SER A 205 23.02 -35.63 -7.70
CA SER A 205 23.07 -36.47 -8.89
C SER A 205 24.18 -36.01 -9.84
N ALA A 206 24.72 -36.95 -10.63
CA ALA A 206 25.74 -36.65 -11.63
C ALA A 206 25.28 -35.58 -12.64
N GLU A 207 23.98 -35.53 -12.95
CA GLU A 207 23.39 -34.50 -13.80
C GLU A 207 23.43 -33.10 -13.16
N THR A 208 23.18 -33.01 -11.85
CA THR A 208 23.21 -31.74 -11.09
C THR A 208 24.62 -31.18 -11.01
N VAL A 209 25.62 -32.05 -10.82
CA VAL A 209 27.05 -31.69 -10.80
C VAL A 209 27.52 -31.19 -12.16
N GLN A 210 27.12 -31.87 -13.25
CA GLN A 210 27.47 -31.47 -14.61
C GLN A 210 26.88 -30.09 -14.98
N LYS A 211 25.70 -29.74 -14.46
CA LYS A 211 25.06 -28.44 -14.70
C LYS A 211 25.60 -27.30 -13.82
N THR A 212 26.08 -27.59 -12.62
CA THR A 212 26.42 -26.57 -11.61
C THR A 212 27.90 -26.20 -11.61
N GLN A 213 28.80 -27.19 -11.72
CA GLN A 213 30.26 -27.00 -11.85
C GLN A 213 30.89 -26.04 -10.83
N ALA A 214 30.42 -26.04 -9.58
CA ALA A 214 30.88 -25.12 -8.52
C ALA A 214 30.99 -25.80 -7.15
N VAL A 215 31.87 -25.28 -6.29
CA VAL A 215 32.07 -25.71 -4.91
C VAL A 215 31.68 -24.60 -3.94
N PHE A 216 30.76 -24.90 -3.02
CA PHE A 216 30.24 -23.95 -2.04
C PHE A 216 30.72 -24.28 -0.63
N GLN A 217 31.19 -23.26 0.08
CA GLN A 217 31.51 -23.33 1.51
C GLN A 217 30.44 -22.58 2.30
N PHE A 218 29.88 -23.21 3.32
CA PHE A 218 28.98 -22.62 4.30
C PHE A 218 29.72 -22.50 5.65
N VAL A 219 29.72 -21.30 6.22
CA VAL A 219 30.24 -21.00 7.56
C VAL A 219 29.03 -20.65 8.42
N VAL A 220 28.54 -21.65 9.16
CA VAL A 220 27.40 -21.48 10.06
C VAL A 220 27.89 -20.97 11.42
N THR A 221 27.21 -19.96 11.94
CA THR A 221 27.50 -19.28 13.22
C THR A 221 26.32 -19.46 14.18
N GLY A 222 26.47 -19.19 15.48
CA GLY A 222 25.40 -19.32 16.47
C GLY A 222 25.37 -20.69 17.17
N ASN A 223 24.18 -21.19 17.52
CA ASN A 223 24.00 -22.37 18.39
C ASN A 223 24.55 -23.67 17.79
N GLU A 224 24.50 -23.82 16.47
CA GLU A 224 25.08 -24.95 15.73
C GLU A 224 26.20 -24.44 14.80
N ALA A 225 27.21 -23.76 15.38
CA ALA A 225 28.32 -23.22 14.61
C ALA A 225 29.20 -24.32 14.02
N GLY A 226 29.56 -24.18 12.74
CA GLY A 226 30.37 -25.16 12.03
C GLY A 226 30.59 -24.78 10.57
N LYS A 227 31.67 -25.29 9.98
CA LYS A 227 31.91 -25.19 8.53
C LYS A 227 31.32 -26.42 7.84
N TRP A 228 30.72 -26.21 6.68
CA TRP A 228 30.13 -27.25 5.84
C TRP A 228 30.39 -26.93 4.38
N PHE A 229 30.48 -27.93 3.52
CA PHE A 229 30.70 -27.74 2.09
C PHE A 229 29.69 -28.51 1.24
N VAL A 230 29.50 -28.05 0.01
CA VAL A 230 28.82 -28.78 -1.07
C VAL A 230 29.67 -28.66 -2.32
N ASP A 231 30.26 -29.76 -2.75
CA ASP A 231 31.00 -29.91 -4.00
C ASP A 231 30.04 -30.39 -5.09
N LEU A 232 29.70 -29.49 -6.01
CA LEU A 232 28.94 -29.77 -7.22
C LEU A 232 29.80 -29.63 -8.48
N LYS A 233 31.11 -29.82 -8.35
CA LYS A 233 32.09 -29.67 -9.43
C LYS A 233 32.78 -30.98 -9.76
N ASN A 234 33.13 -31.76 -8.75
CA ASN A 234 33.94 -32.96 -8.90
C ASN A 234 33.12 -34.25 -8.75
N GLY A 235 33.40 -35.25 -9.60
CA GLY A 235 32.83 -36.60 -9.49
C GLY A 235 31.30 -36.65 -9.59
N LYS A 236 30.66 -37.39 -8.67
CA LYS A 236 29.19 -37.47 -8.52
C LYS A 236 28.62 -36.37 -7.59
N GLY A 237 29.48 -35.45 -7.14
CA GLY A 237 29.16 -34.44 -6.14
C GLY A 237 29.25 -35.00 -4.72
N SER A 238 29.61 -34.14 -3.76
CA SER A 238 29.69 -34.52 -2.35
C SER A 238 29.34 -33.35 -1.44
N CYS A 239 28.91 -33.60 -0.22
CA CYS A 239 28.76 -32.56 0.78
C CYS A 239 29.08 -33.10 2.17
N GLY A 240 29.48 -32.24 3.10
CA GLY A 240 29.82 -32.69 4.43
C GLY A 240 30.32 -31.58 5.35
N PRO A 241 30.56 -31.91 6.63
CA PRO A 241 31.17 -30.99 7.56
C PRO A 241 32.64 -30.76 7.21
N GLY A 242 33.15 -29.56 7.51
CA GLY A 242 34.54 -29.18 7.31
C GLY A 242 34.77 -28.21 6.15
N GLU A 243 36.03 -28.12 5.73
CA GLU A 243 36.41 -27.31 4.57
C GLU A 243 36.19 -28.08 3.27
N ALA A 244 35.87 -27.34 2.22
CA ALA A 244 35.67 -27.91 0.89
C ALA A 244 36.91 -28.68 0.40
N PRO A 245 36.75 -29.84 -0.27
CA PRO A 245 37.86 -30.67 -0.79
C PRO A 245 38.75 -29.94 -1.82
N SER A 246 38.20 -28.93 -2.48
CA SER A 246 38.89 -28.01 -3.37
C SER A 246 38.54 -26.57 -3.02
N SER A 247 39.32 -25.60 -3.50
CA SER A 247 39.07 -24.17 -3.28
C SER A 247 37.59 -23.80 -3.55
N PRO A 248 36.85 -23.27 -2.56
CA PRO A 248 35.44 -22.97 -2.76
C PRO A 248 35.27 -21.79 -3.71
N ASP A 249 34.40 -21.95 -4.72
CA ASP A 249 34.04 -20.90 -5.67
C ASP A 249 33.17 -19.82 -4.99
N ALA A 250 32.46 -20.16 -3.90
CA ALA A 250 31.73 -19.21 -3.07
C ALA A 250 31.70 -19.61 -1.59
N THR A 251 31.85 -18.64 -0.69
CA THR A 251 31.73 -18.85 0.77
C THR A 251 30.56 -18.04 1.34
N ILE A 252 29.63 -18.69 2.02
CA ILE A 252 28.40 -18.13 2.57
C ILE A 252 28.46 -18.24 4.09
N THR A 253 28.37 -17.11 4.80
CA THR A 253 28.35 -17.09 6.27
C THR A 253 26.96 -16.71 6.79
N THR A 254 26.39 -17.49 7.71
CA THR A 254 25.04 -17.22 8.25
C THR A 254 24.84 -17.79 9.66
N ASP A 255 23.81 -17.35 10.37
CA ASP A 255 23.42 -17.89 11.68
C ASP A 255 22.65 -19.21 11.54
N SER A 256 22.85 -20.15 12.45
CA SER A 256 22.26 -21.50 12.46
C SER A 256 20.73 -21.52 12.39
N LYS A 257 20.03 -20.58 13.03
CA LYS A 257 18.58 -20.48 12.94
C LYS A 257 18.15 -20.05 11.53
N ASN A 258 18.80 -19.01 10.99
CA ASN A 258 18.50 -18.48 9.66
C ASN A 258 18.87 -19.47 8.55
N PHE A 259 19.97 -20.22 8.71
CA PHE A 259 20.35 -21.30 7.80
C PHE A 259 19.23 -22.34 7.75
N PHE A 260 18.78 -22.83 8.90
CA PHE A 260 17.72 -23.83 8.96
C PHE A 260 16.39 -23.30 8.41
N ASP A 261 15.97 -22.10 8.78
CA ASP A 261 14.72 -21.49 8.31
C ASP A 261 14.75 -21.23 6.78
N MET A 262 15.92 -20.94 6.20
CA MET A 262 16.12 -20.78 4.76
C MET A 262 16.02 -22.10 4.01
N PHE A 263 16.76 -23.14 4.45
CA PHE A 263 16.75 -24.45 3.78
C PHE A 263 15.47 -25.26 4.03
N SER A 264 14.73 -24.98 5.11
CA SER A 264 13.41 -25.56 5.37
C SER A 264 12.25 -24.79 4.71
N GLY A 265 12.55 -23.74 3.93
CA GLY A 265 11.53 -22.95 3.22
C GLY A 265 10.64 -22.07 4.12
N LYS A 266 10.95 -21.97 5.42
CA LYS A 266 10.23 -21.10 6.37
C LYS A 266 10.47 -19.61 6.12
N LEU A 267 11.59 -19.27 5.47
CA LEU A 267 11.90 -17.95 4.94
C LEU A 267 11.41 -17.82 3.48
N ASN A 268 10.10 -17.69 3.27
CA ASN A 268 9.55 -17.33 1.96
C ASN A 268 9.74 -15.82 1.73
N THR A 269 10.77 -15.44 0.95
CA THR A 269 11.22 -14.05 0.79
C THR A 269 10.17 -13.11 0.15
N PRO A 270 9.38 -13.51 -0.87
CA PRO A 270 8.22 -12.73 -1.32
C PRO A 270 7.18 -12.48 -0.24
N VAL A 271 6.82 -13.51 0.54
CA VAL A 271 5.82 -13.40 1.61
C VAL A 271 6.34 -12.50 2.72
N LEU A 272 7.61 -12.65 3.12
CA LEU A 272 8.23 -11.77 4.10
C LEU A 272 8.30 -10.32 3.60
N GLY A 273 8.57 -10.09 2.31
CA GLY A 273 8.56 -8.76 1.71
C GLY A 273 7.17 -8.11 1.72
N LEU A 274 6.15 -8.86 1.33
CA LEU A 274 4.76 -8.40 1.36
C LEU A 274 4.27 -8.17 2.80
N LEU A 275 4.58 -9.09 3.73
CA LEU A 275 4.26 -8.93 5.14
C LEU A 275 4.97 -7.71 5.72
N THR A 276 6.26 -7.51 5.42
CA THR A 276 6.99 -6.32 5.87
C THR A 276 6.40 -5.05 5.28
N PHE A 277 6.02 -5.04 4.00
CA PHE A 277 5.31 -3.91 3.39
C PHE A 277 3.99 -3.60 4.13
N ILE A 278 3.23 -4.63 4.52
CA ILE A 278 1.94 -4.48 5.24
C ILE A 278 2.14 -4.24 6.75
N SER A 279 3.28 -4.56 7.35
CA SER A 279 3.49 -4.45 8.80
C SER A 279 4.44 -3.32 9.20
N ASP A 280 5.27 -2.81 8.27
CA ASP A 280 6.27 -1.75 8.53
C ASP A 280 5.60 -0.37 8.55
N HIS A 281 4.77 -0.13 9.57
CA HIS A 281 4.08 1.13 9.76
C HIS A 281 4.78 1.94 10.83
N GLU A 282 5.11 3.19 10.51
CA GLU A 282 5.48 4.15 11.55
C GLU A 282 4.20 4.59 12.27
N GLU A 283 4.22 4.58 13.61
CA GLU A 283 3.08 5.03 14.41
C GLU A 283 2.67 6.45 13.99
N ASN A 284 1.39 6.63 13.68
CA ASN A 284 0.86 7.94 13.33
C ASN A 284 0.83 8.82 14.58
N LYS A 285 1.78 9.75 14.66
CA LYS A 285 1.92 10.71 15.76
C LYS A 285 1.22 12.04 15.47
N CYS A 286 0.44 12.12 14.39
CA CYS A 286 -0.23 13.36 14.07
C CYS A 286 -1.45 13.59 14.97
N ASP A 287 -1.56 14.80 15.51
CA ASP A 287 -2.72 15.19 16.31
C ASP A 287 -3.92 15.42 15.39
N MET A 288 -5.09 15.04 15.85
CA MET A 288 -6.34 15.32 15.15
C MET A 288 -6.68 16.82 15.20
N THR A 289 -7.14 17.35 14.07
CA THR A 289 -7.90 18.62 14.04
C THR A 289 -9.31 18.39 14.54
N PHE A 290 -9.89 19.41 15.16
CA PHE A 290 -11.29 19.42 15.60
C PHE A 290 -11.98 20.63 14.99
N MET A 291 -13.25 20.44 14.63
CA MET A 291 -14.09 21.53 14.14
C MET A 291 -14.36 22.52 15.28
N PHE A 292 -14.41 23.81 14.94
CA PHE A 292 -14.59 24.91 15.88
C PHE A 292 -16.04 24.96 16.40
N GLU A 293 -17.01 24.78 15.51
CA GLU A 293 -18.44 24.59 15.77
C GLU A 293 -18.99 23.45 14.86
N TYR A 294 -20.29 23.18 14.91
CA TYR A 294 -20.90 22.12 14.11
C TYR A 294 -20.80 22.42 12.60
N PRO A 295 -20.17 21.55 11.79
CA PRO A 295 -19.99 21.78 10.36
C PRO A 295 -21.29 21.59 9.57
N GLN A 296 -21.58 22.52 8.67
CA GLN A 296 -22.74 22.54 7.79
C GLN A 296 -22.29 22.73 6.34
N PHE A 297 -22.93 22.01 5.42
CA PHE A 297 -22.67 22.08 3.98
C PHE A 297 -23.91 22.56 3.27
N VAL A 298 -23.87 23.79 2.75
CA VAL A 298 -25.00 24.41 2.05
C VAL A 298 -24.85 24.16 0.56
N LYS A 299 -25.82 23.47 -0.05
CA LYS A 299 -25.81 23.18 -1.49
C LYS A 299 -25.99 24.48 -2.29
N ILE A 300 -25.16 24.67 -3.29
CA ILE A 300 -25.22 25.77 -4.26
C ILE A 300 -25.67 25.19 -5.58
N PHE A 301 -26.75 25.74 -6.15
CA PHE A 301 -27.21 25.35 -7.47
C PHE A 301 -26.27 25.87 -8.56
N ASN A 302 -25.90 24.99 -9.49
CA ASN A 302 -25.11 25.30 -10.68
C ASN A 302 -25.88 24.86 -11.94
N GLU A 303 -25.83 25.64 -13.02
CA GLU A 303 -26.53 25.32 -14.28
C GLU A 303 -26.12 23.95 -14.85
N ILE A 304 -24.85 23.57 -14.64
CA ILE A 304 -24.31 22.30 -15.11
C ILE A 304 -24.87 21.08 -14.34
N ASP A 305 -25.56 21.30 -13.21
CA ASP A 305 -26.17 20.23 -12.41
C ASP A 305 -27.25 19.46 -13.21
N GLU A 306 -27.90 20.12 -14.18
CA GLU A 306 -28.86 19.45 -15.08
C GLU A 306 -28.17 18.40 -15.96
N LYS A 307 -26.94 18.68 -16.40
CA LYS A 307 -26.13 17.77 -17.23
C LYS A 307 -25.43 16.70 -16.40
N TYR A 308 -25.00 17.04 -15.18
CA TYR A 308 -24.29 16.14 -14.28
C TYR A 308 -24.99 16.05 -12.90
N PRO A 309 -26.20 15.46 -12.82
CA PRO A 309 -27.02 15.46 -11.60
C PRO A 309 -26.44 14.66 -10.44
N LYS A 310 -25.42 13.83 -10.71
CA LYS A 310 -24.67 13.06 -9.71
C LYS A 310 -23.69 13.93 -8.90
N TYR A 311 -23.27 15.08 -9.44
CA TYR A 311 -22.31 15.95 -8.75
C TYR A 311 -23.01 17.10 -8.02
N GLY A 312 -22.29 17.76 -7.13
CA GLY A 312 -22.83 18.89 -6.37
C GLY A 312 -21.76 19.90 -5.95
N LEU A 313 -22.15 21.17 -5.83
CA LEU A 313 -21.33 22.23 -5.25
C LEU A 313 -21.88 22.61 -3.87
N TYR A 314 -20.99 22.72 -2.88
CA TYR A 314 -21.37 23.03 -1.50
C TYR A 314 -20.49 24.13 -0.91
N ALA A 315 -21.09 25.06 -0.15
CA ALA A 315 -20.37 25.96 0.74
C ALA A 315 -20.24 25.35 2.14
N TYR A 316 -19.03 25.38 2.69
CA TYR A 316 -18.76 25.01 4.08
C TYR A 316 -19.03 26.19 5.02
N SER A 317 -19.75 25.93 6.12
CA SER A 317 -19.97 26.91 7.18
C SER A 317 -20.09 26.22 8.54
N GLU A 318 -19.97 26.97 9.63
CA GLU A 318 -20.17 26.44 10.98
C GLU A 318 -21.07 27.35 11.82
N GLY A 319 -21.91 26.72 12.64
CA GLY A 319 -22.83 27.35 13.59
C GLY A 319 -23.53 28.61 13.08
N ARG A 320 -23.24 29.77 13.68
CA ARG A 320 -23.98 31.03 13.39
C ARG A 320 -23.72 31.58 12.00
N LEU A 321 -22.61 31.21 11.36
CA LEU A 321 -22.30 31.69 10.01
C LEU A 321 -23.09 30.96 8.91
N THR A 322 -23.71 29.82 9.25
CA THR A 322 -24.49 29.05 8.29
C THR A 322 -25.68 29.82 7.73
N GLU A 323 -26.27 30.75 8.48
CA GLU A 323 -27.37 31.59 7.98
C GLU A 323 -26.93 32.49 6.82
N LYS A 324 -25.72 33.08 6.89
CA LYS A 324 -25.16 33.87 5.78
C LYS A 324 -24.95 33.00 4.53
N ALA A 325 -24.38 31.81 4.71
CA ALA A 325 -24.16 30.87 3.60
C ALA A 325 -25.47 30.40 2.97
N ARG A 326 -26.53 30.17 3.76
CA ARG A 326 -27.88 29.83 3.26
C ARG A 326 -28.50 30.94 2.42
N ASN A 327 -28.22 32.20 2.79
CA ASN A 327 -28.64 33.37 2.02
C ASN A 327 -27.73 33.66 0.81
N MET A 328 -26.80 32.76 0.48
CA MET A 328 -25.83 32.90 -0.60
C MET A 328 -24.98 34.18 -0.52
N TYR A 329 -24.73 34.65 0.71
CA TYR A 329 -23.93 35.84 0.97
C TYR A 329 -22.52 35.46 1.40
N PHE A 330 -21.53 35.88 0.62
CA PHE A 330 -20.11 35.60 0.83
C PHE A 330 -19.27 36.88 0.62
N ASP A 331 -18.29 37.12 1.48
CA ASP A 331 -17.46 38.33 1.49
C ASP A 331 -15.96 38.08 1.76
N GLY A 332 -15.54 36.81 1.78
CA GLY A 332 -14.16 36.37 1.96
C GLY A 332 -13.40 36.07 0.67
N ILE A 333 -12.28 35.35 0.82
CA ILE A 333 -11.43 34.87 -0.27
C ILE A 333 -11.91 33.46 -0.66
N PRO A 334 -12.33 33.21 -1.91
CA PRO A 334 -12.89 31.93 -2.30
C PRO A 334 -11.82 30.84 -2.42
N VAL A 335 -12.09 29.68 -1.81
CA VAL A 335 -11.28 28.46 -1.89
C VAL A 335 -12.16 27.31 -2.33
N LEU A 336 -11.77 26.58 -3.37
CA LEU A 336 -12.50 25.41 -3.86
C LEU A 336 -11.73 24.12 -3.56
N PHE A 337 -12.33 23.25 -2.76
CA PHE A 337 -11.82 21.92 -2.46
C PHE A 337 -12.35 20.88 -3.44
N ILE A 338 -11.44 20.08 -3.98
CA ILE A 338 -11.71 19.00 -4.92
C ILE A 338 -11.29 17.67 -4.27
N PRO A 339 -12.25 16.78 -3.94
CA PRO A 339 -11.94 15.51 -3.30
C PRO A 339 -11.24 14.52 -4.25
N GLY A 340 -10.66 13.49 -3.64
CA GLY A 340 -9.96 12.42 -4.34
C GLY A 340 -10.83 11.23 -4.75
N ASN A 341 -10.16 10.16 -5.16
CA ASN A 341 -10.78 8.85 -5.43
C ASN A 341 -11.56 8.35 -4.19
N ALA A 342 -12.84 8.01 -4.36
CA ALA A 342 -13.75 7.64 -3.25
C ALA A 342 -13.81 8.68 -2.12
N GLY A 343 -13.55 9.95 -2.44
CA GLY A 343 -13.44 11.03 -1.48
C GLY A 343 -14.73 11.85 -1.38
N SER A 344 -15.18 12.06 -0.15
CA SER A 344 -16.32 12.93 0.12
C SER A 344 -15.92 14.41 0.15
N TYR A 345 -16.79 15.27 -0.34
CA TYR A 345 -16.72 16.73 -0.19
C TYR A 345 -16.54 17.18 1.27
N ARG A 346 -16.91 16.34 2.24
CA ARG A 346 -16.78 16.63 3.67
C ARG A 346 -15.32 16.65 4.16
N GLN A 347 -14.38 16.16 3.37
CA GLN A 347 -12.95 16.14 3.69
C GLN A 347 -12.36 17.55 3.92
N VAL A 348 -12.96 18.59 3.36
CA VAL A 348 -12.51 19.99 3.52
C VAL A 348 -12.57 20.50 4.97
N ARG A 349 -13.40 19.88 5.82
CA ARG A 349 -13.77 20.40 7.16
C ARG A 349 -12.60 20.81 8.03
N SER A 350 -11.53 20.02 8.05
CA SER A 350 -10.36 20.25 8.90
C SER A 350 -9.58 21.49 8.48
N LEU A 351 -9.43 21.68 7.17
CA LEU A 351 -8.77 22.84 6.59
C LEU A 351 -9.61 24.10 6.81
N ALA A 352 -10.90 24.04 6.47
CA ALA A 352 -11.83 25.15 6.55
C ALA A 352 -12.08 25.61 8.00
N SER A 353 -12.24 24.68 8.94
CA SER A 353 -12.47 25.01 10.34
C SER A 353 -11.28 25.73 10.99
N VAL A 354 -10.07 25.27 10.67
CA VAL A 354 -8.84 25.92 11.17
C VAL A 354 -8.69 27.33 10.60
N ALA A 355 -9.00 27.51 9.31
CA ALA A 355 -9.01 28.83 8.67
C ALA A 355 -10.03 29.77 9.34
N LEU A 356 -11.25 29.27 9.55
CA LEU A 356 -12.34 30.01 10.18
C LEU A 356 -11.96 30.48 11.58
N ARG A 357 -11.51 29.56 12.43
CA ARG A 357 -11.07 29.85 13.79
C ARG A 357 -9.92 30.85 13.82
N LYS A 358 -8.98 30.76 12.86
CA LYS A 358 -7.87 31.70 12.76
C LYS A 358 -8.36 33.11 12.43
N ALA A 359 -9.28 33.27 11.47
CA ALA A 359 -9.84 34.58 11.12
C ALA A 359 -10.51 35.25 12.33
N TYR A 360 -11.33 34.50 13.07
CA TYR A 360 -11.98 35.00 14.29
C TYR A 360 -10.99 35.37 15.40
N ASN A 361 -10.05 34.48 15.72
CA ASN A 361 -9.12 34.70 16.83
C ASN A 361 -8.10 35.79 16.53
N SER A 362 -7.64 35.90 15.27
CA SER A 362 -6.63 36.89 14.87
C SER A 362 -7.20 38.27 14.54
N ARG A 363 -8.54 38.45 14.55
CA ARG A 363 -9.22 39.69 14.15
C ARG A 363 -8.72 40.24 12.80
N THR A 364 -8.40 39.35 11.87
CA THR A 364 -7.94 39.75 10.54
C THR A 364 -9.08 40.45 9.80
N PRO A 365 -8.81 41.48 8.97
CA PRO A 365 -9.84 42.19 8.22
C PRO A 365 -10.38 41.38 7.02
N PHE A 366 -9.99 40.11 6.91
CA PHE A 366 -10.34 39.17 5.84
C PHE A 366 -10.45 37.76 6.42
N HIS A 367 -11.11 36.88 5.67
CA HIS A 367 -11.27 35.46 5.96
C HIS A 367 -11.34 34.67 4.64
N PHE A 368 -11.39 33.34 4.72
CA PHE A 368 -11.50 32.44 3.57
C PHE A 368 -12.87 31.77 3.57
N ASP A 369 -13.54 31.80 2.42
CA ASP A 369 -14.79 31.09 2.16
C ASP A 369 -14.47 29.76 1.47
N TYR A 370 -14.77 28.66 2.14
CA TYR A 370 -14.51 27.32 1.61
C TYR A 370 -15.73 26.77 0.90
N PHE A 371 -15.52 26.40 -0.36
CA PHE A 371 -16.42 25.64 -1.20
C PHE A 371 -15.84 24.25 -1.40
N SER A 372 -16.69 23.27 -1.62
CA SER A 372 -16.28 21.89 -1.90
C SER A 372 -17.17 21.27 -2.94
N ILE A 373 -16.57 20.43 -3.78
CA ILE A 373 -17.28 19.68 -4.80
C ILE A 373 -17.57 18.28 -4.30
N ASP A 374 -18.79 17.82 -4.52
CA ASP A 374 -19.24 16.44 -4.38
C ASP A 374 -19.13 15.76 -5.73
N LEU A 375 -18.19 14.82 -5.84
CA LEU A 375 -17.96 14.01 -7.03
C LEU A 375 -18.62 12.62 -6.89
N ASN A 376 -19.66 12.50 -6.06
CA ASN A 376 -20.38 11.25 -5.82
C ASN A 376 -19.45 10.11 -5.37
N ASP A 377 -18.43 10.40 -4.57
CA ASP A 377 -17.44 9.43 -4.07
C ASP A 377 -16.91 8.46 -5.15
N GLU A 378 -16.76 8.94 -6.40
CA GLU A 378 -16.46 8.08 -7.53
C GLU A 378 -15.01 7.53 -7.50
N LEU A 379 -14.81 6.37 -8.12
CA LEU A 379 -13.53 5.65 -8.19
C LEU A 379 -12.58 6.20 -9.28
N SER A 380 -12.36 7.52 -9.29
CA SER A 380 -11.56 8.23 -10.29
C SER A 380 -10.09 7.81 -10.36
N GLY A 381 -9.56 7.16 -9.32
CA GLY A 381 -8.20 6.62 -9.30
C GLY A 381 -8.05 5.25 -9.95
N LEU A 382 -9.17 4.57 -10.23
CA LEU A 382 -9.19 3.25 -10.89
C LEU A 382 -9.87 3.28 -12.27
N ASN A 383 -10.57 4.37 -12.61
CA ASN A 383 -11.24 4.52 -13.89
C ASN A 383 -11.11 5.97 -14.41
N GLY A 384 -10.26 6.16 -15.42
CA GLY A 384 -9.99 7.46 -16.02
C GLY A 384 -11.15 8.05 -16.84
N ALA A 385 -12.14 7.24 -17.22
CA ALA A 385 -13.30 7.70 -18.00
C ALA A 385 -14.07 8.84 -17.30
N LEU A 386 -14.06 8.86 -15.96
CA LEU A 386 -14.77 9.82 -15.14
C LEU A 386 -14.09 11.19 -15.09
N LEU A 387 -12.76 11.23 -15.25
CA LEU A 387 -11.94 12.42 -14.99
C LEU A 387 -12.33 13.61 -15.88
N SER A 388 -12.71 13.35 -17.13
CA SER A 388 -13.13 14.38 -18.07
C SER A 388 -14.44 15.06 -17.65
N GLU A 389 -15.42 14.30 -17.16
CA GLU A 389 -16.68 14.86 -16.65
C GLU A 389 -16.45 15.67 -15.38
N GLN A 390 -15.64 15.13 -14.46
CA GLN A 390 -15.29 15.80 -13.21
C GLN A 390 -14.56 17.12 -13.47
N LEU A 391 -13.63 17.14 -14.43
CA LEU A 391 -12.93 18.36 -14.87
C LEU A 391 -13.91 19.44 -15.37
N LEU A 392 -14.88 19.07 -16.21
CA LEU A 392 -15.89 20.00 -16.73
C LEU A 392 -16.77 20.57 -15.61
N TYR A 393 -17.18 19.71 -14.67
CA TYR A 393 -17.98 20.13 -13.51
C TYR A 393 -17.21 21.09 -12.60
N VAL A 394 -15.94 20.79 -12.31
CA VAL A 394 -15.06 21.66 -11.51
C VAL A 394 -14.88 23.01 -12.21
N ASN A 395 -14.62 23.02 -13.52
CA ASN A 395 -14.42 24.26 -14.28
C ASN A 395 -15.67 25.16 -14.23
N SER A 396 -16.86 24.61 -14.46
CA SER A 396 -18.12 25.36 -14.33
C SER A 396 -18.33 25.86 -12.89
N SER A 397 -18.01 25.04 -11.89
CA SER A 397 -18.15 25.41 -10.47
C SER A 397 -17.29 26.62 -10.08
N ILE A 398 -16.10 26.79 -10.67
CA ILE A 398 -15.25 27.97 -10.42
C ILE A 398 -15.98 29.26 -10.82
N TYR A 399 -16.55 29.31 -12.02
CA TYR A 399 -17.28 30.49 -12.49
C TYR A 399 -18.53 30.74 -11.65
N ARG A 400 -19.23 29.67 -11.25
CA ARG A 400 -20.39 29.77 -10.38
C ARG A 400 -20.04 30.34 -9.01
N VAL A 401 -18.92 29.93 -8.41
CA VAL A 401 -18.45 30.49 -7.14
C VAL A 401 -18.14 31.97 -7.27
N LEU A 402 -17.38 32.38 -8.30
CA LEU A 402 -17.02 33.80 -8.50
C LEU A 402 -18.24 34.68 -8.75
N GLU A 403 -19.29 34.13 -9.37
CA GLU A 403 -20.55 34.85 -9.58
C GLU A 403 -21.25 35.25 -8.27
N LEU A 404 -21.14 34.45 -7.21
CA LEU A 404 -21.77 34.74 -5.90
C LEU A 404 -21.25 36.05 -5.28
N TYR A 405 -20.08 36.53 -5.71
CA TYR A 405 -19.45 37.74 -5.19
C TYR A 405 -19.70 39.00 -6.04
N LYS A 406 -20.42 38.92 -7.17
CA LYS A 406 -20.62 40.05 -8.10
C LYS A 406 -21.26 41.29 -7.43
N SER A 407 -22.01 41.10 -6.36
CA SER A 407 -22.67 42.19 -5.61
C SER A 407 -21.71 43.01 -4.75
N LEU A 408 -20.48 42.54 -4.52
CA LEU A 408 -19.48 43.26 -3.74
C LEU A 408 -18.89 44.43 -4.54
N LYS A 409 -18.51 45.49 -3.82
CA LYS A 409 -17.84 46.67 -4.42
C LYS A 409 -16.53 46.30 -5.14
N ASN A 410 -15.78 45.35 -4.57
CA ASN A 410 -14.52 44.83 -5.10
C ASN A 410 -14.58 43.30 -5.13
N PRO A 411 -15.18 42.68 -6.17
CA PRO A 411 -15.33 41.23 -6.21
C PRO A 411 -13.97 40.53 -6.43
N PRO A 412 -13.75 39.35 -5.82
CA PRO A 412 -12.60 38.51 -6.13
C PRO A 412 -12.63 38.12 -7.61
N LYS A 413 -11.48 38.25 -8.28
CA LYS A 413 -11.31 37.86 -9.69
C LYS A 413 -10.74 36.46 -9.86
N SER A 414 -10.37 35.81 -8.77
CA SER A 414 -9.62 34.57 -8.76
C SER A 414 -9.99 33.69 -7.58
N ILE A 415 -9.66 32.40 -7.67
CA ILE A 415 -10.01 31.37 -6.68
C ILE A 415 -8.80 30.50 -6.35
N ILE A 416 -8.68 30.07 -5.10
CA ILE A 416 -7.64 29.11 -4.69
C ILE A 416 -8.17 27.69 -4.90
N LEU A 417 -7.40 26.82 -5.54
CA LEU A 417 -7.76 25.40 -5.68
C LEU A 417 -7.01 24.55 -4.66
N PHE A 418 -7.76 23.67 -4.00
CA PHE A 418 -7.22 22.70 -3.06
C PHE A 418 -7.65 21.30 -3.46
N GLY A 419 -6.70 20.44 -3.85
CA GLY A 419 -6.99 19.09 -4.31
C GLY A 419 -6.41 18.02 -3.40
N HIS A 420 -7.15 16.94 -3.15
CA HIS A 420 -6.63 15.74 -2.50
C HIS A 420 -6.59 14.57 -3.48
N SER A 421 -5.51 13.78 -3.48
CA SER A 421 -5.38 12.60 -4.32
C SER A 421 -5.68 12.93 -5.80
N MET A 422 -6.60 12.22 -6.46
CA MET A 422 -7.02 12.53 -7.84
C MET A 422 -7.62 13.93 -8.03
N GLY A 423 -8.20 14.54 -7.00
CA GLY A 423 -8.72 15.92 -7.07
C GLY A 423 -7.63 16.95 -7.34
N GLY A 424 -6.39 16.71 -6.88
CA GLY A 424 -5.24 17.55 -7.21
C GLY A 424 -4.74 17.36 -8.65
N VAL A 425 -4.96 16.18 -9.24
CA VAL A 425 -4.67 15.91 -10.65
C VAL A 425 -5.69 16.63 -11.54
N ILE A 426 -6.97 16.61 -11.16
CA ILE A 426 -8.03 17.38 -11.82
C ILE A 426 -7.73 18.88 -11.74
N ALA A 427 -7.33 19.38 -10.57
CA ALA A 427 -6.94 20.77 -10.38
C ALA A 427 -5.80 21.17 -11.35
N ARG A 428 -4.76 20.34 -11.48
CA ARG A 428 -3.66 20.60 -12.41
C ARG A 428 -4.08 20.52 -13.88
N ARG A 429 -4.91 19.54 -14.24
CA ARG A 429 -5.45 19.45 -15.61
C ARG A 429 -6.28 20.67 -15.98
N LEU A 430 -7.01 21.22 -15.02
CA LEU A 430 -7.75 22.47 -15.18
C LEU A 430 -6.80 23.63 -15.48
N ILE A 431 -5.73 23.81 -14.71
CA ILE A 431 -4.71 24.83 -15.01
C ILE A 431 -4.12 24.65 -16.41
N ALA A 432 -3.84 23.41 -16.81
CA ALA A 432 -3.34 23.09 -18.14
C ALA A 432 -4.30 23.44 -19.28
N SER A 433 -5.60 23.60 -18.97
CA SER A 433 -6.63 23.99 -19.94
C SER A 433 -6.91 25.50 -19.97
N LEU A 434 -6.41 26.26 -19.00
CA LEU A 434 -6.58 27.71 -18.94
C LEU A 434 -5.53 28.42 -19.81
N PRO A 435 -5.85 29.62 -20.34
CA PRO A 435 -4.84 30.49 -20.97
C PRO A 435 -3.69 30.82 -20.01
N GLU A 436 -2.46 30.94 -20.51
CA GLU A 436 -1.25 31.16 -19.69
C GLU A 436 -1.35 32.41 -18.79
N ASP A 437 -2.05 33.45 -19.24
CA ASP A 437 -2.24 34.74 -18.54
C ASP A 437 -3.55 34.83 -17.74
N SER A 438 -4.32 33.75 -17.61
CA SER A 438 -5.68 33.79 -17.07
C SER A 438 -5.78 34.42 -15.68
N GLY A 439 -4.77 34.23 -14.81
CA GLY A 439 -4.77 34.74 -13.42
C GLY A 439 -5.92 34.22 -12.53
N LEU A 440 -6.80 33.38 -13.08
CA LEU A 440 -8.01 32.86 -12.45
C LEU A 440 -7.71 31.98 -11.23
N VAL A 441 -6.61 31.24 -11.28
CA VAL A 441 -6.17 30.35 -10.19
C VAL A 441 -4.76 30.72 -9.76
N PRO A 442 -4.58 31.62 -8.78
CA PRO A 442 -3.28 32.08 -8.30
C PRO A 442 -2.49 31.01 -7.54
N VAL A 443 -3.20 30.12 -6.82
CA VAL A 443 -2.59 29.09 -5.97
C VAL A 443 -3.33 27.77 -6.17
N VAL A 444 -2.55 26.71 -6.38
CA VAL A 444 -3.02 25.32 -6.37
C VAL A 444 -2.26 24.57 -5.29
N LEU A 445 -2.96 24.06 -4.28
CA LEU A 445 -2.38 23.22 -3.24
C LEU A 445 -2.91 21.81 -3.35
N THR A 446 -2.01 20.84 -3.40
CA THR A 446 -2.36 19.43 -3.58
C THR A 446 -1.79 18.57 -2.45
N LEU A 447 -2.62 17.69 -1.90
CA LEU A 447 -2.25 16.74 -0.85
C LEU A 447 -2.29 15.32 -1.40
N ALA A 448 -1.18 14.58 -1.29
CA ALA A 448 -1.07 13.18 -1.69
C ALA A 448 -1.54 12.90 -3.13
N SER A 449 -1.35 13.86 -4.04
CA SER A 449 -1.81 13.76 -5.43
C SER A 449 -0.76 13.11 -6.33
N PRO A 450 -1.09 12.03 -7.06
CA PRO A 450 -0.18 11.38 -7.98
C PRO A 450 -0.06 12.22 -9.26
N HIS A 451 0.96 13.07 -9.34
CA HIS A 451 1.15 14.05 -10.40
C HIS A 451 1.85 13.53 -11.64
N LYS A 452 2.74 12.54 -11.50
CA LYS A 452 3.50 11.95 -12.63
C LYS A 452 2.66 10.95 -13.43
N ARG A 453 1.98 10.04 -12.72
CA ARG A 453 1.13 8.99 -13.29
C ARG A 453 0.28 8.38 -12.17
N PRO A 454 -0.87 7.73 -12.47
CA PRO A 454 -1.64 7.04 -11.46
C PRO A 454 -0.86 5.85 -10.88
N PRO A 455 -1.13 5.44 -9.62
CA PRO A 455 -0.50 4.27 -9.01
C PRO A 455 -0.67 2.99 -9.84
N LEU A 456 -1.84 2.82 -10.48
CA LEU A 456 -2.14 1.75 -11.43
C LEU A 456 -2.71 2.37 -12.71
N MET A 457 -2.08 2.10 -13.87
CA MET A 457 -2.54 2.58 -15.17
C MET A 457 -3.44 1.54 -15.85
N LEU A 458 -4.72 1.51 -15.47
CA LEU A 458 -5.68 0.46 -15.83
C LEU A 458 -6.50 0.74 -17.10
N ASP A 459 -6.47 1.97 -17.61
CA ASP A 459 -7.19 2.36 -18.82
C ASP A 459 -6.44 3.44 -19.63
N SER A 460 -6.82 3.61 -20.89
CA SER A 460 -6.24 4.62 -21.79
C SER A 460 -6.70 6.04 -21.47
N PHE A 461 -7.90 6.24 -20.95
CA PHE A 461 -8.43 7.56 -20.62
C PHE A 461 -7.62 8.22 -19.49
N SER A 462 -7.21 7.44 -18.50
CA SER A 462 -6.27 7.84 -17.45
C SER A 462 -4.98 8.36 -18.06
N ARG A 463 -4.37 7.62 -19.00
CA ARG A 463 -3.17 8.07 -19.71
C ARG A 463 -3.39 9.39 -20.44
N ASP A 464 -4.44 9.48 -21.25
CA ASP A 464 -4.72 10.67 -22.06
C ASP A 464 -4.97 11.90 -21.17
N PHE A 465 -5.60 11.70 -20.01
CA PHE A 465 -5.82 12.76 -19.02
C PHE A 465 -4.49 13.28 -18.45
N TYR A 466 -3.58 12.37 -18.08
CA TYR A 466 -2.26 12.70 -17.54
C TYR A 466 -1.31 13.33 -18.57
N ASP A 467 -1.32 12.85 -19.82
CA ASP A 467 -0.56 13.46 -20.92
C ASP A 467 -0.98 14.94 -21.14
N GLY A 468 -2.24 15.26 -20.82
CA GLY A 468 -2.75 16.64 -20.82
C GLY A 468 -2.32 17.48 -19.62
N VAL A 469 -1.82 16.88 -18.53
CA VAL A 469 -1.29 17.58 -17.34
C VAL A 469 0.15 18.03 -17.55
N GLU A 470 0.97 17.24 -18.29
CA GLU A 470 2.39 17.54 -18.52
C GLU A 470 2.63 18.78 -19.39
N LYS A 471 1.64 19.21 -20.17
CA LYS A 471 1.73 20.36 -21.09
C LYS A 471 1.66 21.74 -20.42
N SER A 472 1.72 21.84 -19.09
CA SER A 472 1.41 23.10 -18.37
C SER A 472 2.53 23.57 -17.44
N ALA A 473 3.06 24.74 -17.78
CA ALA A 473 3.77 25.63 -16.85
C ALA A 473 3.20 27.05 -17.03
N THR A 474 2.08 27.36 -16.36
CA THR A 474 1.57 28.74 -16.33
C THR A 474 2.43 29.56 -15.38
N LEU A 475 3.11 30.60 -15.89
CA LEU A 475 4.04 31.46 -15.13
C LEU A 475 3.39 32.12 -13.88
N ASN A 476 2.08 32.37 -13.95
CA ASN A 476 1.32 33.11 -12.94
C ASN A 476 0.69 32.25 -11.82
N THR A 477 0.75 30.93 -11.88
CA THR A 477 0.15 30.03 -10.87
C THR A 477 1.23 29.47 -9.94
N THR A 478 1.00 29.51 -8.62
CA THR A 478 1.90 28.85 -7.65
C THR A 478 1.37 27.47 -7.30
N ILE A 479 2.10 26.41 -7.66
CA ILE A 479 1.69 25.02 -7.42
C ILE A 479 2.46 24.45 -6.22
N ILE A 480 1.73 23.98 -5.20
CA ILE A 480 2.30 23.34 -4.01
C ILE A 480 1.83 21.88 -3.96
N SER A 481 2.76 20.94 -3.86
CA SER A 481 2.49 19.51 -3.69
C SER A 481 3.06 19.02 -2.38
N ILE A 482 2.18 18.50 -1.50
CA ILE A 482 2.55 17.98 -0.18
C ILE A 482 2.28 16.47 -0.15
N SER A 483 3.29 15.69 0.24
CA SER A 483 3.21 14.23 0.33
C SER A 483 3.22 13.70 1.77
N GLY A 484 2.48 12.62 2.02
CA GLY A 484 2.39 11.96 3.33
C GLY A 484 3.66 11.22 3.76
N GLY A 485 4.56 10.90 2.82
CA GLY A 485 5.77 10.13 3.10
C GLY A 485 5.52 8.62 3.08
N TYR A 486 6.23 7.87 3.94
CA TYR A 486 6.22 6.41 3.88
C TYR A 486 4.86 5.77 4.20
N SER A 487 4.07 6.34 5.10
CA SER A 487 2.80 5.73 5.51
C SER A 487 1.68 5.88 4.47
N ASP A 488 1.89 6.63 3.39
CA ASP A 488 0.96 6.66 2.26
C ASP A 488 1.21 5.47 1.34
N PHE A 489 0.42 4.40 1.50
CA PHE A 489 0.50 3.19 0.67
C PHE A 489 -0.27 3.30 -0.64
N LEU A 490 -1.26 4.21 -0.72
CA LEU A 490 -2.10 4.37 -1.91
C LEU A 490 -1.36 5.18 -2.97
N VAL A 491 -0.72 6.28 -2.56
CA VAL A 491 0.03 7.16 -3.45
C VAL A 491 1.48 7.29 -2.96
N PRO A 492 2.39 6.46 -3.49
CA PRO A 492 3.81 6.58 -3.20
C PRO A 492 4.36 8.00 -3.47
N SER A 493 5.18 8.53 -2.55
CA SER A 493 5.69 9.91 -2.63
C SER A 493 6.42 10.25 -3.93
N PHE A 494 7.07 9.30 -4.59
CA PHE A 494 7.75 9.56 -5.88
C PHE A 494 6.79 9.99 -7.00
N LEU A 495 5.52 9.57 -6.95
CA LEU A 495 4.47 9.96 -7.89
C LEU A 495 3.95 11.38 -7.66
N THR A 496 4.12 11.90 -6.43
CA THR A 496 3.66 13.25 -6.03
C THR A 496 4.67 14.36 -6.38
N SER A 497 5.89 13.96 -6.77
CA SER A 497 6.99 14.88 -7.07
C SER A 497 6.72 15.66 -8.35
N LEU A 498 6.92 16.98 -8.27
CA LEU A 498 6.86 17.93 -9.38
C LEU A 498 8.27 18.47 -9.63
N GLN A 499 8.68 18.53 -10.90
CA GLN A 499 10.03 18.95 -11.30
C GLN A 499 10.05 20.36 -11.93
N ASP A 500 8.95 21.10 -11.84
CA ASP A 500 8.82 22.43 -12.45
C ASP A 500 9.37 23.54 -11.52
N ARG A 501 10.01 24.56 -12.11
CA ARG A 501 10.56 25.74 -11.43
C ARG A 501 9.50 26.57 -10.70
N HIS A 502 8.25 26.51 -11.16
CA HIS A 502 7.11 27.22 -10.56
C HIS A 502 6.37 26.39 -9.50
N SER A 503 6.83 25.15 -9.26
CA SER A 503 6.21 24.22 -8.33
C SER A 503 7.08 24.00 -7.08
N LEU A 504 6.43 23.83 -5.93
CA LEU A 504 7.06 23.46 -4.68
C LEU A 504 6.57 22.08 -4.24
N HIS A 505 7.47 21.08 -4.24
CA HIS A 505 7.20 19.77 -3.66
C HIS A 505 7.87 19.62 -2.30
N VAL A 506 7.13 19.06 -1.34
CA VAL A 506 7.61 18.83 0.02
C VAL A 506 6.93 17.62 0.68
N LEU A 507 7.64 16.92 1.55
CA LEU A 507 7.04 15.89 2.40
C LEU A 507 6.58 16.48 3.74
N THR A 508 5.51 15.94 4.30
CA THR A 508 5.03 16.26 5.66
C THR A 508 6.11 16.10 6.74
N THR A 509 7.06 15.18 6.53
CA THR A 509 8.24 14.97 7.37
C THR A 509 9.28 16.09 7.25
N HIS A 510 9.31 16.83 6.15
CA HIS A 510 10.20 17.98 5.96
C HIS A 510 9.59 19.29 6.48
N ILE A 511 8.25 19.41 6.44
CA ILE A 511 7.55 20.66 6.83
C ILE A 511 7.90 21.06 8.27
N PRO A 512 8.45 22.28 8.50
CA PRO A 512 8.69 22.80 9.83
C PRO A 512 7.42 22.82 10.69
N ARG A 513 7.54 22.43 11.97
CA ARG A 513 6.42 22.24 12.92
C ARG A 513 5.50 21.04 12.63
N SER A 514 5.70 20.35 11.49
CA SER A 514 5.08 19.05 11.19
C SER A 514 6.03 17.92 11.56
N TRP A 515 7.08 17.66 10.78
CA TRP A 515 8.06 16.57 10.98
C TRP A 515 7.47 15.18 11.23
N LEU A 516 6.26 14.93 10.74
CA LEU A 516 5.53 13.69 10.94
C LEU A 516 5.17 13.08 9.60
N VAL A 517 5.15 11.75 9.57
CA VAL A 517 4.59 10.98 8.45
C VAL A 517 3.07 11.02 8.57
N ALA A 518 2.38 11.17 7.44
CA ALA A 518 0.93 11.07 7.37
C ALA A 518 0.55 9.97 6.36
N ASP A 519 -0.42 9.12 6.71
CA ASP A 519 -1.04 8.25 5.72
C ASP A 519 -1.90 9.05 4.72
N HIS A 520 -2.42 8.35 3.71
CA HIS A 520 -3.13 8.96 2.58
C HIS A 520 -4.32 9.84 2.98
N LEU A 521 -5.04 9.47 4.04
CA LEU A 521 -6.21 10.22 4.51
C LEU A 521 -5.84 11.18 5.64
N CYS A 522 -4.95 10.76 6.55
CA CYS A 522 -4.49 11.55 7.68
C CYS A 522 -3.91 12.90 7.25
N ILE A 523 -3.31 13.00 6.07
CA ILE A 523 -2.78 14.26 5.55
C ILE A 523 -3.83 15.39 5.53
N LEU A 524 -5.12 15.08 5.42
CA LEU A 524 -6.23 16.05 5.37
C LEU A 524 -6.61 16.64 6.74
N TRP A 525 -6.35 15.92 7.83
CA TRP A 525 -6.75 16.33 9.18
C TRP A 525 -5.60 16.40 10.18
N CYS A 526 -4.37 16.15 9.70
CA CYS A 526 -3.17 16.24 10.50
C CYS A 526 -2.94 17.67 10.98
N LYS A 527 -3.18 17.92 12.28
CA LYS A 527 -3.21 19.27 12.88
C LYS A 527 -1.95 20.07 12.62
N GLN A 528 -0.79 19.46 12.79
CA GLN A 528 0.50 20.10 12.58
C GLN A 528 0.63 20.63 11.13
N THR A 529 0.34 19.78 10.15
CA THR A 529 0.37 20.11 8.72
C THR A 529 -0.69 21.16 8.35
N ILE A 530 -1.94 20.96 8.76
CA ILE A 530 -3.06 21.85 8.43
C ILE A 530 -2.89 23.25 9.04
N LEU A 531 -2.32 23.35 10.25
CA LEU A 531 -2.00 24.65 10.84
C LEU A 531 -0.91 25.38 10.06
N THR A 532 0.11 24.69 9.57
CA THR A 532 1.18 25.31 8.77
C THR A 532 0.67 25.76 7.40
N ILE A 533 -0.15 24.95 6.73
CA ILE A 533 -0.81 25.32 5.47
C ILE A 533 -1.66 26.58 5.65
N ASN A 534 -2.52 26.63 6.67
CA ASN A 534 -3.33 27.81 6.94
C ASN A 534 -2.51 29.06 7.26
N ARG A 535 -1.40 28.93 8.00
CA ARG A 535 -0.49 30.08 8.22
C ARG A 535 0.08 30.60 6.90
N ALA A 536 0.52 29.71 6.01
CA ALA A 536 1.04 30.11 4.71
C ALA A 536 -0.03 30.80 3.84
N LEU A 537 -1.28 30.32 3.87
CA LEU A 537 -2.39 30.93 3.13
C LEU A 537 -2.68 32.35 3.62
N PHE A 538 -2.79 32.55 4.94
CA PHE A 538 -3.05 33.87 5.51
C PHE A 538 -1.91 34.86 5.24
N ASP A 539 -0.66 34.41 5.32
CA ASP A 539 0.51 35.25 5.06
C ASP A 539 0.69 35.57 3.55
N SER A 540 0.00 34.84 2.66
CA SER A 540 0.00 35.09 1.21
C SER A 540 -1.04 36.13 0.77
N VAL A 541 -1.89 36.62 1.67
CA VAL A 541 -2.92 37.62 1.40
C VAL A 541 -2.30 39.01 1.39
N ASP A 542 -2.61 39.80 0.36
CA ASP A 542 -2.22 41.20 0.32
C ASP A 542 -3.12 42.02 1.26
N PRO A 543 -2.57 42.70 2.29
CA PRO A 543 -3.36 43.45 3.26
C PRO A 543 -4.12 44.63 2.65
N LYS A 544 -3.69 45.17 1.49
CA LYS A 544 -4.35 46.30 0.82
C LYS A 544 -5.61 45.85 0.08
N THR A 545 -5.50 44.81 -0.72
CA THR A 545 -6.61 44.28 -1.52
C THR A 545 -7.51 43.33 -0.72
N ARG A 546 -7.02 42.78 0.41
CA ARG A 546 -7.67 41.74 1.20
C ARG A 546 -7.97 40.48 0.39
N GLN A 547 -7.20 40.26 -0.67
CA GLN A 547 -7.27 39.13 -1.57
C GLN A 547 -5.90 38.47 -1.65
N ILE A 548 -5.84 37.26 -2.20
CA ILE A 548 -4.57 36.57 -2.41
C ILE A 548 -3.65 37.42 -3.30
N SER A 549 -2.36 37.51 -2.94
CA SER A 549 -1.41 38.33 -3.69
C SER A 549 -1.33 37.91 -5.16
N THR A 550 -1.28 38.89 -6.07
CA THR A 550 -1.09 38.65 -7.50
C THR A 550 0.36 38.36 -7.86
N ASP A 551 1.32 38.68 -6.97
CA ASP A 551 2.74 38.46 -7.18
C ASP A 551 3.12 36.98 -6.93
N PRO A 552 3.51 36.21 -7.97
CA PRO A 552 3.88 34.82 -7.81
C PRO A 552 5.15 34.63 -6.97
N GLU A 553 6.12 35.55 -7.01
CA GLU A 553 7.36 35.42 -6.24
C GLU A 553 7.12 35.63 -4.75
N HIS A 554 6.27 36.60 -4.39
CA HIS A 554 5.83 36.79 -3.01
C HIS A 554 5.17 35.52 -2.45
N ARG A 555 4.19 34.94 -3.16
CA ARG A 555 3.51 33.71 -2.74
C ARG A 555 4.49 32.55 -2.57
N ARG A 556 5.39 32.34 -3.54
CA ARG A 556 6.41 31.28 -3.45
C ARG A 556 7.31 31.47 -2.24
N SER A 557 7.76 32.71 -1.98
CA SER A 557 8.58 33.03 -0.80
C SER A 557 7.85 32.71 0.52
N VAL A 558 6.56 33.03 0.62
CA VAL A 558 5.71 32.70 1.78
C VAL A 558 5.57 31.19 1.97
N PHE A 559 5.22 30.45 0.91
CA PHE A 559 5.10 28.99 1.01
C PHE A 559 6.44 28.31 1.31
N HIS A 560 7.54 28.76 0.69
CA HIS A 560 8.88 28.26 0.99
C HIS A 560 9.26 28.51 2.46
N HIS A 561 8.90 29.68 3.01
CA HIS A 561 9.15 29.99 4.42
C HIS A 561 8.42 29.05 5.38
N HIS A 562 7.14 28.75 5.12
CA HIS A 562 6.35 27.89 6.01
C HIS A 562 6.58 26.39 5.80
N LEU A 563 6.87 25.96 4.57
CA LEU A 563 6.91 24.54 4.20
C LEU A 563 8.32 23.98 4.06
N VAL A 564 9.33 24.77 3.74
CA VAL A 564 10.72 24.29 3.52
C VAL A 564 11.64 24.77 4.63
N HIS A 565 11.72 26.08 4.84
CA HIS A 565 12.68 26.67 5.77
C HIS A 565 12.06 27.79 6.59
N HIS A 566 11.83 27.51 7.86
CA HIS A 566 11.21 28.44 8.80
C HIS A 566 12.20 28.86 9.88
N SER A 567 12.55 30.16 9.91
CA SER A 567 13.46 30.76 10.89
C SER A 567 12.83 31.13 12.23
N GLY A 568 11.52 30.90 12.38
CA GLY A 568 10.74 31.37 13.52
C GLY A 568 10.39 32.86 13.47
N ILE A 569 10.84 33.59 12.45
CA ILE A 569 10.46 34.96 12.12
C ILE A 569 9.10 34.99 11.42
N ASN A 570 8.32 36.06 11.61
CA ASN A 570 7.09 36.29 10.84
C ASN A 570 7.43 36.68 9.39
N SER A 571 6.79 36.05 8.41
CA SER A 571 7.06 36.23 6.98
C SER A 571 6.99 37.71 6.54
N HIS A 572 6.02 38.48 7.05
CA HIS A 572 5.83 39.90 6.72
C HIS A 572 6.93 40.82 7.26
N LEU A 573 7.63 40.40 8.32
CA LEU A 573 8.70 41.21 8.90
C LEU A 573 10.02 40.98 8.17
N ARG A 574 10.18 39.88 7.40
CA ARG A 574 11.43 39.47 6.72
C ARG A 574 12.11 40.57 5.90
N ASN A 575 11.33 41.38 5.17
CA ASN A 575 11.84 42.48 4.32
C ASN A 575 12.00 43.81 5.07
N ASN A 576 11.46 43.93 6.29
CA ASN A 576 11.54 45.14 7.12
C ASN A 576 12.61 45.04 8.22
N TYR A 577 13.37 43.93 8.29
CA TYR A 577 14.42 43.72 9.30
C TYR A 577 15.77 44.38 8.96
N ASP A 578 15.89 45.09 7.84
CA ASP A 578 17.03 45.98 7.58
C ASP A 578 17.03 47.22 8.49
N VAL A 579 16.00 47.39 9.33
CA VAL A 579 15.98 48.39 10.38
C VAL A 579 16.93 47.96 11.49
N ARG A 580 18.06 48.69 11.63
CA ARG A 580 18.97 48.58 12.78
C ARG A 580 18.15 48.71 14.08
N PRO A 581 18.03 47.66 14.89
CA PRO A 581 17.24 47.74 16.11
C PRO A 581 17.95 48.71 17.06
N ASN A 582 17.21 49.70 17.55
CA ASN A 582 17.70 50.61 18.59
C ASN A 582 17.69 49.84 19.93
N ILE A 583 18.65 48.93 20.10
CA ILE A 583 18.79 48.14 21.32
C ILE A 583 19.33 49.08 22.39
N HIS A 584 18.44 49.64 23.21
CA HIS A 584 18.85 50.39 24.39
C HIS A 584 19.75 49.49 25.27
N ASN A 585 20.90 50.03 25.69
CA ASN A 585 22.03 49.38 26.40
C ASN A 585 21.70 48.75 27.78
N HIS A 586 20.44 48.46 28.08
CA HIS A 586 19.99 47.95 29.37
C HIS A 586 19.97 46.42 29.34
N GLY A 587 21.11 45.79 29.65
CA GLY A 587 21.25 44.34 29.73
C GLY A 587 22.66 43.90 30.11
N GLU A 588 22.80 42.62 30.44
CA GLU A 588 24.08 42.01 30.81
C GLU A 588 24.83 41.53 29.57
N TRP A 589 26.11 41.92 29.42
CA TRP A 589 26.95 41.59 28.28
C TRP A 589 28.05 40.61 28.69
N VAL A 590 28.13 39.46 28.03
CA VAL A 590 29.10 38.41 28.34
C VAL A 590 29.83 38.00 27.06
N GLU A 591 31.13 38.28 27.00
CA GLU A 591 32.01 37.77 25.93
C GLU A 591 32.67 36.47 26.40
N ASN A 592 32.52 35.40 25.61
CA ASN A 592 33.16 34.12 25.90
C ASN A 592 34.14 33.76 24.77
N LEU A 593 35.39 33.54 25.15
CA LEU A 593 36.49 33.25 24.22
C LEU A 593 36.63 31.75 23.90
N GLY A 594 35.87 30.89 24.58
CA GLY A 594 35.88 29.45 24.32
C GLY A 594 35.28 29.12 22.94
N ARG A 595 35.85 28.12 22.25
CA ARG A 595 35.28 27.61 20.99
C ARG A 595 33.98 26.83 21.20
N GLN A 596 33.87 26.11 22.30
CA GLN A 596 32.77 25.20 22.58
C GLN A 596 32.34 25.32 24.04
N TYR A 597 31.09 25.72 24.27
CA TYR A 597 30.54 25.87 25.61
C TYR A 597 29.01 25.85 25.60
N SER A 598 28.44 25.56 26.76
CA SER A 598 26.99 25.55 26.99
C SER A 598 26.63 26.53 28.10
N ILE A 599 25.59 27.31 27.87
CA ILE A 599 25.03 28.26 28.84
C ILE A 599 23.70 27.70 29.32
N HIS A 600 23.55 27.52 30.64
CA HIS A 600 22.35 26.97 31.26
C HIS A 600 21.68 28.00 32.16
N LEU A 601 20.53 28.53 31.72
CA LEU A 601 19.73 29.51 32.45
C LEU A 601 18.52 28.80 33.09
N VAL A 602 18.77 28.03 34.15
CA VAL A 602 17.79 27.08 34.74
C VAL A 602 16.52 27.76 35.27
N ARG A 603 16.60 29.03 35.71
CA ARG A 603 15.46 29.81 36.23
C ARG A 603 15.00 30.91 35.26
N GLY A 604 15.44 30.85 34.00
CA GLY A 604 15.30 31.96 33.07
C GLY A 604 16.11 33.19 33.49
N VAL A 605 15.78 34.36 32.93
CA VAL A 605 16.48 35.63 33.17
C VAL A 605 15.48 36.77 33.38
N LYS A 606 15.78 37.70 34.30
CA LYS A 606 14.92 38.86 34.60
C LYS A 606 15.23 40.09 33.73
N THR A 607 16.47 40.19 33.24
CA THR A 607 16.96 41.27 32.37
C THR A 607 17.47 40.66 31.05
N ALA A 608 17.57 41.47 30.00
CA ALA A 608 18.11 40.99 28.73
C ALA A 608 19.60 40.62 28.89
N HIS A 609 20.00 39.46 28.38
CA HIS A 609 21.38 38.98 28.36
C HIS A 609 21.87 38.91 26.91
N PHE A 610 23.12 39.32 26.69
CA PHE A 610 23.78 39.37 25.40
C PHE A 610 25.10 38.59 25.47
N TYR A 611 25.15 37.46 24.75
CA TYR A 611 26.34 36.61 24.68
C TYR A 611 27.08 36.87 23.38
N MET A 612 28.36 37.21 23.46
CA MET A 612 29.19 37.57 22.31
C MET A 612 30.15 36.43 21.95
N VAL A 613 30.14 36.03 20.67
CA VAL A 613 31.06 35.08 20.06
C VAL A 613 31.97 35.85 19.11
N ARG A 614 33.28 35.81 19.35
CA ARG A 614 34.26 36.56 18.56
C ARG A 614 34.49 35.94 17.18
N LEU A 615 34.54 36.78 16.16
CA LEU A 615 34.94 36.41 14.80
C LEU A 615 36.47 36.33 14.73
N VAL A 616 37.02 35.17 14.36
CA VAL A 616 38.46 34.91 14.33
C VAL A 616 38.84 34.28 12.98
N ASN A 617 39.83 34.86 12.30
CA ASN A 617 40.33 34.35 11.03
C ASN A 617 41.37 33.23 11.25
N GLN A 618 40.91 32.10 11.78
CA GLN A 618 41.72 30.89 11.97
C GLN A 618 40.96 29.67 11.41
N PRO A 619 41.64 28.62 10.90
CA PRO A 619 40.99 27.42 10.35
C PRO A 619 40.04 26.74 11.34
N GLN A 620 40.36 26.80 12.64
CA GLN A 620 39.54 26.21 13.71
C GLN A 620 38.24 27.00 14.02
N HIS A 621 38.08 28.20 13.43
CA HIS A 621 36.95 29.11 13.63
C HIS A 621 36.21 29.38 12.31
N GLU A 622 36.17 28.39 11.42
CA GLU A 622 35.55 28.52 10.11
C GLU A 622 34.02 28.63 10.20
N ALA A 623 33.37 27.80 11.03
CA ALA A 623 31.93 27.76 11.17
C ALA A 623 31.49 27.83 12.64
N LEU A 624 30.35 28.49 12.87
CA LEU A 624 29.65 28.53 14.15
C LEU A 624 28.28 27.87 14.02
N THR A 625 27.99 26.92 14.90
CA THR A 625 26.63 26.42 15.14
C THR A 625 26.18 26.75 16.55
N VAL A 626 24.98 27.33 16.67
CA VAL A 626 24.33 27.59 17.95
C VAL A 626 22.99 26.85 17.99
N VAL A 627 22.78 26.04 19.03
CA VAL A 627 21.49 25.41 19.30
C VAL A 627 20.89 26.01 20.56
N ALA A 628 19.76 26.69 20.39
CA ALA A 628 18.99 27.30 21.46
C ALA A 628 17.77 26.42 21.82
N ILE A 629 17.58 26.17 23.11
CA ILE A 629 16.48 25.36 23.65
C ILE A 629 15.58 26.26 24.51
N ASN A 630 14.27 26.18 24.28
CA ASN A 630 13.21 26.98 24.90
C ASN A 630 13.40 28.50 24.73
N LEU A 631 14.09 28.91 23.66
CA LEU A 631 14.21 30.32 23.32
C LEU A 631 13.01 30.77 22.49
N GLU A 632 12.04 31.41 23.15
CA GLU A 632 10.83 31.90 22.50
C GLU A 632 11.09 33.11 21.60
N THR A 633 12.06 33.94 21.98
CA THR A 633 12.37 35.20 21.30
C THR A 633 12.65 34.98 19.83
N VAL A 634 11.88 35.68 19.00
CA VAL A 634 11.98 35.57 17.55
C VAL A 634 13.31 36.13 17.08
N ASP A 635 13.69 37.34 17.50
CA ASP A 635 14.95 37.98 17.13
C ASP A 635 16.00 37.77 18.23
N TRP A 636 16.92 36.84 17.98
CA TRP A 636 17.85 36.35 19.00
C TRP A 636 19.30 36.29 18.53
N ALA A 637 19.58 36.47 17.24
CA ALA A 637 20.93 36.40 16.70
C ALA A 637 21.24 37.62 15.82
N TYR A 638 22.41 38.21 16.06
CA TYR A 638 22.90 39.44 15.46
C TYR A 638 24.40 39.36 15.16
N VAL A 639 24.89 40.29 14.35
CA VAL A 639 26.32 40.56 14.16
C VAL A 639 26.60 42.04 14.37
N CYS A 640 27.77 42.37 14.88
CA CYS A 640 28.17 43.75 15.15
C CYS A 640 29.69 43.97 15.13
N GLY A 641 30.08 45.23 14.95
CA GLY A 641 31.44 45.72 15.17
C GLY A 641 31.59 46.31 16.57
N ALA A 642 32.10 45.53 17.52
CA ALA A 642 32.41 45.99 18.88
C ALA A 642 33.77 46.75 18.91
N HIS A 643 33.76 48.02 18.50
CA HIS A 643 34.98 48.85 18.41
C HIS A 643 35.25 49.71 19.66
N ILE A 644 34.23 49.92 20.51
CA ILE A 644 34.29 50.83 21.67
C ILE A 644 34.20 50.03 22.98
N PRO A 645 35.25 50.03 23.83
CA PRO A 645 35.17 49.41 25.17
C PRO A 645 34.39 50.32 26.15
N ARG A 646 33.45 49.76 26.92
CA ARG A 646 32.77 50.44 28.04
C ARG A 646 33.18 49.77 29.36
N GLY A 647 34.15 50.36 30.05
CA GLY A 647 34.77 49.72 31.22
C GLY A 647 35.51 48.43 30.83
N ASN A 648 35.29 47.34 31.56
CA ASN A 648 35.91 46.03 31.27
C ASN A 648 35.17 45.19 30.20
N HIS A 649 34.06 45.68 29.65
CA HIS A 649 33.21 44.91 28.73
C HIS A 649 33.11 45.60 27.37
N ARG A 650 33.11 44.80 26.30
CA ARG A 650 32.81 45.29 24.94
C ARG A 650 31.31 45.26 24.74
N VAL A 651 30.78 46.33 24.15
CA VAL A 651 29.36 46.45 23.85
C VAL A 651 29.22 46.84 22.39
N CYS A 652 28.17 46.35 21.75
CA CYS A 652 27.84 46.72 20.38
C CYS A 652 26.79 47.82 20.37
N GLU A 653 27.01 48.86 19.55
CA GLU A 653 26.05 49.96 19.37
C GLU A 653 25.22 49.77 18.10
N GLU A 654 25.83 49.24 17.03
CA GLU A 654 25.15 48.91 15.78
C GLU A 654 25.05 47.39 15.58
N PHE A 655 23.87 46.92 15.17
CA PHE A 655 23.58 45.51 14.95
C PHE A 655 22.99 45.25 13.57
N THR A 656 23.41 44.14 12.97
CA THR A 656 22.78 43.56 11.78
C THR A 656 22.14 42.23 12.16
N HIS A 657 20.90 41.98 11.71
CA HIS A 657 20.15 40.78 12.07
C HIS A 657 20.66 39.53 11.34
N LEU A 658 20.98 38.46 12.09
CA LEU A 658 21.32 37.13 11.53
C LEU A 658 20.22 36.08 11.75
N THR A 659 19.16 36.45 12.47
CA THR A 659 18.08 35.52 12.86
C THR A 659 17.39 34.88 11.63
N HIS A 660 17.37 35.56 10.48
CA HIS A 660 16.79 35.03 9.25
C HIS A 660 17.53 33.79 8.70
N LEU A 661 18.77 33.54 9.14
CA LEU A 661 19.56 32.34 8.82
C LEU A 661 19.34 31.20 9.82
N SER A 662 18.58 31.43 10.90
CA SER A 662 18.24 30.38 11.85
C SER A 662 17.14 29.47 11.31
N GLU A 663 17.05 28.24 11.82
CA GLU A 663 16.02 27.27 11.50
C GLU A 663 15.38 26.72 12.78
N ILE A 664 14.06 26.51 12.76
CA ILE A 664 13.41 25.69 13.78
C ILE A 664 13.75 24.23 13.49
N THR A 665 14.21 23.50 14.49
CA THR A 665 14.62 22.10 14.35
C THR A 665 13.68 21.16 15.09
N PRO A 666 13.49 19.93 14.59
CA PRO A 666 12.62 18.96 15.23
C PRO A 666 13.18 18.55 16.60
N SER A 667 12.31 18.44 17.61
CA SER A 667 12.64 17.94 18.94
C SER A 667 11.44 17.24 19.54
N ALA A 668 11.70 16.19 20.34
CA ALA A 668 10.66 15.40 20.98
C ALA A 668 9.91 16.15 22.10
N LYS A 669 10.56 17.10 22.79
CA LYS A 669 10.02 17.71 24.01
C LYS A 669 10.17 19.24 24.09
N TYR A 670 11.24 19.79 23.54
CA TYR A 670 11.60 21.20 23.75
C TYR A 670 11.54 22.01 22.46
N LYS A 671 11.24 23.32 22.56
CA LYS A 671 11.32 24.20 21.40
C LYS A 671 12.80 24.39 21.05
N ARG A 672 13.22 24.03 19.84
CA ARG A 672 14.62 24.12 19.44
C ARG A 672 14.80 25.01 18.22
N ARG A 673 15.74 25.94 18.32
CA ARG A 673 16.22 26.76 17.20
C ARG A 673 17.69 26.46 16.98
N LYS A 674 18.11 26.46 15.73
CA LYS A 674 19.50 26.26 15.33
C LYS A 674 19.93 27.40 14.41
N LEU A 675 21.11 27.93 14.62
CA LEU A 675 21.77 28.87 13.72
C LEU A 675 23.09 28.24 13.29
N THR A 676 23.36 28.19 11.99
CA THR A 676 24.66 27.76 11.45
C THR A 676 25.15 28.81 10.48
N ILE A 677 26.36 29.32 10.71
CA ILE A 677 26.97 30.39 9.90
C ILE A 677 28.43 30.04 9.56
N ASN A 678 28.88 30.47 8.39
CA ASN A 678 30.29 30.46 8.03
C ASN A 678 30.90 31.81 8.47
N MET A 679 31.75 31.77 9.49
CA MET A 679 32.34 32.96 10.10
C MET A 679 33.33 33.64 9.16
N HIS A 680 34.12 32.88 8.41
CA HIS A 680 35.09 33.44 7.44
C HIS A 680 34.39 34.16 6.30
N GLN A 681 33.29 33.60 5.79
CA GLN A 681 32.48 34.25 4.75
C GLN A 681 31.85 35.55 5.25
N LEU A 682 31.35 35.57 6.50
CA LEU A 682 30.84 36.79 7.14
C LEU A 682 31.93 37.87 7.25
N MET A 683 33.12 37.51 7.74
CA MET A 683 34.25 38.43 7.86
C MET A 683 34.73 38.96 6.49
N LYS A 684 34.72 38.10 5.45
CA LYS A 684 35.15 38.48 4.10
C LYS A 684 34.18 39.47 3.45
N ASN A 685 32.89 39.26 3.66
CA ASN A 685 31.87 40.13 3.08
C ASN A 685 31.83 41.48 3.80
N ASN A 686 31.98 41.50 5.12
CA ASN A 686 31.77 42.67 5.98
C ASN A 686 32.93 42.76 7.02
N PRO A 687 34.06 43.41 6.68
CA PRO A 687 35.26 43.47 7.53
C PRO A 687 35.07 44.27 8.83
N GLU A 688 34.04 45.09 8.92
CA GLU A 688 33.68 45.88 10.10
C GLU A 688 33.12 45.02 11.26
N PHE A 689 32.69 43.80 10.97
CA PHE A 689 32.12 42.89 11.96
C PHE A 689 33.20 42.18 12.77
N THR A 690 33.01 42.17 14.09
CA THR A 690 33.96 41.55 15.03
C THR A 690 33.32 40.47 15.89
N HIS A 691 32.00 40.53 16.14
CA HIS A 691 31.31 39.57 17.00
C HIS A 691 29.93 39.18 16.47
N VAL A 692 29.53 37.94 16.74
CA VAL A 692 28.15 37.47 16.66
C VAL A 692 27.53 37.56 18.05
N VAL A 693 26.35 38.15 18.15
CA VAL A 693 25.66 38.40 19.44
C VAL A 693 24.39 37.59 19.52
N LEU A 694 24.28 36.81 20.59
CA LEU A 694 23.11 36.01 20.93
C LEU A 694 22.35 36.69 22.07
N ARG A 695 21.08 37.01 21.84
CA ARG A 695 20.23 37.73 22.77
C ARG A 695 19.19 36.82 23.41
N VAL A 696 19.10 36.87 24.73
CA VAL A 696 18.03 36.24 25.52
C VAL A 696 17.26 37.36 26.22
N LEU A 697 15.97 37.52 25.88
CA LEU A 697 15.09 38.47 26.57
C LEU A 697 14.60 37.89 27.90
N PRO A 698 14.10 38.75 28.82
CA PRO A 698 13.51 38.30 30.07
C PRO A 698 12.49 37.17 29.86
N THR A 699 12.69 36.05 30.54
CA THR A 699 11.84 34.87 30.48
C THR A 699 11.90 34.11 31.78
N ASN A 700 10.79 33.45 32.15
CA ASN A 700 10.72 32.56 33.30
C ASN A 700 11.00 31.09 32.92
N GLU A 701 11.11 30.79 31.61
CA GLU A 701 11.41 29.44 31.13
C GLU A 701 12.91 29.15 31.18
N PRO A 702 13.30 27.89 31.45
CA PRO A 702 14.71 27.49 31.41
C PRO A 702 15.24 27.53 29.98
N VAL A 703 16.25 28.36 29.72
CA VAL A 703 16.89 28.50 28.40
C VAL A 703 18.26 27.85 28.40
N VAL A 704 18.59 27.13 27.33
CA VAL A 704 19.94 26.58 27.11
C VAL A 704 20.47 27.05 25.76
N LEU A 705 21.70 27.56 25.74
CA LEU A 705 22.42 27.90 24.51
C LEU A 705 23.66 27.02 24.40
N ASN A 706 23.73 26.18 23.37
CA ASN A 706 24.90 25.38 23.05
C ASN A 706 25.64 26.04 21.88
N VAL A 707 26.87 26.47 22.11
CA VAL A 707 27.73 27.17 21.15
C VAL A 707 28.87 26.25 20.73
N ASP A 708 29.01 26.01 19.43
CA ASP A 708 30.04 25.13 18.83
C ASP A 708 30.70 25.83 17.65
N VAL A 709 31.94 26.28 17.83
CA VAL A 709 32.82 26.84 16.80
C VAL A 709 33.84 25.77 16.38
N TYR A 710 33.91 25.50 15.07
CA TYR A 710 34.68 24.37 14.55
C TYR A 710 35.21 24.59 13.12
N ASN A 711 36.14 23.71 12.72
CA ASN A 711 36.54 23.51 11.33
C ASN A 711 35.53 22.57 10.64
N VAL A 712 35.05 22.94 9.45
CA VAL A 712 34.01 22.18 8.72
C VAL A 712 34.46 20.75 8.40
N GLU A 713 35.75 20.52 8.14
CA GLU A 713 36.30 19.20 7.83
C GLU A 713 36.21 18.22 9.02
N GLU A 714 36.26 18.71 10.26
CA GLU A 714 36.13 17.88 11.46
C GLU A 714 34.68 17.43 11.72
N ARG A 715 33.70 18.04 11.06
CA ARG A 715 32.26 17.79 11.29
C ARG A 715 31.58 17.10 10.12
N LYS A 716 32.29 16.82 9.03
CA LYS A 716 31.74 16.20 7.83
C LYS A 716 32.56 14.97 7.44
N LEU A 717 31.92 13.81 7.43
CA LEU A 717 32.57 12.55 7.07
C LEU A 717 31.80 11.86 5.95
N ALA A 718 32.47 11.53 4.85
CA ALA A 718 31.92 10.64 3.82
C ALA A 718 32.10 9.18 4.26
N VAL A 719 31.01 8.41 4.28
CA VAL A 719 31.03 7.02 4.77
C VAL A 719 30.63 6.03 3.69
N ASN A 720 31.27 4.86 3.72
CA ASN A 720 30.90 3.72 2.90
C ASN A 720 29.83 2.90 3.60
N LEU A 721 28.73 2.65 2.91
CA LEU A 721 27.62 1.85 3.39
C LEU A 721 27.96 0.37 3.34
N PRO A 722 27.42 -0.44 4.27
CA PRO A 722 27.57 -1.88 4.20
C PRO A 722 26.89 -2.42 2.95
N HIS A 723 27.38 -3.57 2.47
CA HIS A 723 26.72 -4.30 1.41
C HIS A 723 25.26 -4.59 1.77
N MET A 724 24.36 -4.53 0.80
CA MET A 724 22.90 -4.66 0.98
C MET A 724 22.48 -5.97 1.68
N LEU A 725 23.26 -7.05 1.47
CA LEU A 725 23.05 -8.36 2.09
C LEU A 725 23.92 -8.61 3.34
N SER A 726 24.55 -7.57 3.90
CA SER A 726 25.33 -7.70 5.13
C SER A 726 24.43 -7.74 6.35
N PHE A 727 24.62 -8.77 7.19
CA PHE A 727 23.92 -8.91 8.47
C PHE A 727 24.66 -8.21 9.63
N LYS A 728 25.93 -7.84 9.42
CA LYS A 728 26.78 -7.25 10.47
C LYS A 728 26.52 -5.76 10.60
N ARG A 729 26.41 -5.30 11.85
CA ARG A 729 26.37 -3.87 12.19
C ARG A 729 27.78 -3.28 11.98
N GLN A 730 27.90 -2.36 11.03
CA GLN A 730 29.15 -1.64 10.73
C GLN A 730 29.22 -0.39 11.60
N ILE A 731 30.38 -0.15 12.22
CA ILE A 731 30.64 1.08 12.98
C ILE A 731 31.15 2.13 11.98
N LEU A 732 30.47 3.27 11.92
CA LEU A 732 30.86 4.40 11.06
C LEU A 732 31.75 5.37 11.83
N VAL A 733 31.35 5.67 13.07
CA VAL A 733 32.09 6.55 13.99
C VAL A 733 32.12 5.87 15.35
N ARG A 734 33.30 5.64 15.90
CA ARG A 734 33.45 5.05 17.25
C ARG A 734 33.06 6.06 18.32
N ASP A 735 33.63 7.25 18.23
CA ASP A 735 33.39 8.36 19.14
C ASP A 735 33.27 9.66 18.35
N THR A 736 32.17 10.38 18.54
CA THR A 736 32.01 11.73 17.99
C THR A 736 32.97 12.71 18.68
N PRO A 737 33.36 13.82 18.00
CA PRO A 737 34.21 14.84 18.61
C PRO A 737 33.63 15.37 19.93
N GLU A 738 34.50 15.73 20.86
CA GLU A 738 34.08 16.24 22.17
C GLU A 738 33.28 17.54 22.03
N LYS A 739 32.21 17.65 22.82
CA LYS A 739 31.28 18.80 22.84
C LYS A 739 30.69 19.19 21.48
N ALA A 740 30.74 18.31 20.49
CA ALA A 740 30.13 18.56 19.18
C ALA A 740 28.62 18.68 19.30
N VAL A 741 28.06 19.75 18.76
CA VAL A 741 26.61 19.98 18.69
C VAL A 741 26.06 19.55 17.32
N HIS A 742 26.91 19.60 16.29
CA HIS A 742 26.55 19.30 14.90
C HIS A 742 27.56 18.32 14.29
N PHE A 743 27.06 17.32 13.55
CA PHE A 743 27.90 16.37 12.81
C PHE A 743 27.16 15.86 11.56
N GLU A 744 27.86 15.70 10.44
CA GLU A 744 27.28 15.27 9.16
C GLU A 744 27.98 14.04 8.59
N LEU A 745 27.17 13.07 8.14
CA LEU A 745 27.63 11.88 7.42
C LEU A 745 27.13 11.94 5.98
N ALA A 746 28.03 12.05 5.01
CA ALA A 746 27.67 11.98 3.59
C ALA A 746 27.56 10.51 3.14
N LEU A 747 26.48 10.18 2.44
CA LEU A 747 26.12 8.84 1.96
C LEU A 747 26.17 8.78 0.42
N PRO A 748 27.35 8.83 -0.22
CA PRO A 748 27.46 8.88 -1.69
C PRO A 748 26.93 7.61 -2.38
N GLN A 749 26.90 6.48 -1.66
CA GLN A 749 26.44 5.17 -2.16
C GLN A 749 24.92 4.96 -2.02
N LEU A 750 24.19 5.86 -1.32
CA LEU A 750 22.74 5.79 -1.20
C LEU A 750 22.08 6.48 -2.42
N GLN A 751 21.74 5.68 -3.43
CA GLN A 751 21.29 6.15 -4.75
C GLN A 751 19.96 5.54 -5.20
N HIS A 752 19.61 4.34 -4.72
CA HIS A 752 18.45 3.59 -5.18
C HIS A 752 17.40 3.38 -4.08
N VAL A 753 16.12 3.41 -4.45
CA VAL A 753 14.98 3.21 -3.52
C VAL A 753 14.92 1.84 -2.84
N ILE A 754 15.57 0.83 -3.41
CA ILE A 754 15.67 -0.51 -2.79
C ILE A 754 16.60 -0.52 -1.58
N GLN A 755 17.51 0.45 -1.48
CA GLN A 755 18.47 0.52 -0.40
C GLN A 755 17.79 0.92 0.91
N SER A 756 17.90 0.04 1.90
CA SER A 756 17.27 0.21 3.20
C SER A 756 18.24 -0.16 4.31
N TYR A 757 18.52 0.81 5.18
CA TYR A 757 19.45 0.66 6.29
C TYR A 757 18.82 1.10 7.61
N GLN A 758 19.41 0.65 8.72
CA GLN A 758 19.08 1.08 10.08
C GLN A 758 20.29 1.77 10.68
N LEU A 759 20.15 3.05 10.99
CA LEU A 759 21.15 3.87 11.65
C LEU A 759 20.89 3.92 13.14
N PHE A 760 21.93 3.69 13.92
CA PHE A 760 21.90 3.72 15.37
C PHE A 760 22.87 4.78 15.89
N VAL A 761 22.42 5.52 16.91
CA VAL A 761 23.18 6.57 17.59
C VAL A 761 23.22 6.20 19.08
N ASP A 762 24.24 5.42 19.46
CA ASP A 762 24.37 4.94 20.84
C ASP A 762 25.24 5.90 21.65
N PRO A 763 24.86 6.29 22.88
CA PRO A 763 25.75 7.03 23.75
C PRO A 763 26.89 6.13 24.25
N VAL A 764 28.10 6.68 24.31
CA VAL A 764 29.28 6.01 24.87
C VAL A 764 29.58 6.55 26.26
N GLN A 765 29.59 7.87 26.42
CA GLN A 765 29.83 8.56 27.68
C GLN A 765 28.94 9.80 27.74
N CYS A 766 28.20 9.95 28.84
CA CYS A 766 27.32 11.10 29.09
C CYS A 766 27.50 11.54 30.54
N SER A 767 27.61 12.85 30.76
CA SER A 767 27.70 13.43 32.12
C SER A 767 26.34 13.72 32.75
N ASN A 768 25.26 13.69 31.97
CA ASN A 768 23.91 14.10 32.38
C ASN A 768 22.91 12.95 32.19
N GLU A 769 21.89 12.85 33.05
CA GLU A 769 20.91 11.74 33.01
C GLU A 769 19.91 11.85 31.85
N MET A 770 19.64 13.06 31.35
CA MET A 770 18.73 13.28 30.22
C MET A 770 19.50 13.54 28.93
N ARG A 771 19.65 12.51 28.08
CA ARG A 771 20.32 12.64 26.78
C ARG A 771 19.34 12.97 25.66
N HIS A 772 19.76 13.81 24.71
CA HIS A 772 18.96 14.08 23.52
C HIS A 772 19.81 14.25 22.26
N ALA A 773 19.77 13.24 21.38
CA ALA A 773 20.30 13.35 20.02
C ALA A 773 19.18 13.32 18.98
N THR A 774 19.42 13.90 17.81
CA THR A 774 18.49 13.83 16.68
C THR A 774 19.25 13.56 15.41
N ALA A 775 18.85 12.53 14.67
CA ALA A 775 19.38 12.23 13.34
C ALA A 775 18.34 12.57 12.28
N SER A 776 18.79 13.24 11.24
CA SER A 776 17.95 13.65 10.13
C SER A 776 18.58 13.17 8.82
N LEU A 777 17.88 12.30 8.07
CA LEU A 777 18.24 12.01 6.69
C LEU A 777 17.79 13.20 5.84
N ILE A 778 18.72 13.80 5.11
CA ILE A 778 18.47 14.92 4.20
C ILE A 778 18.76 14.44 2.78
N VAL A 779 17.75 14.58 1.92
CA VAL A 779 17.80 14.18 0.50
C VAL A 779 17.74 15.46 -0.35
N PRO A 780 18.88 15.94 -0.87
CA PRO A 780 18.98 17.26 -1.50
C PRO A 780 18.10 17.45 -2.74
N TRP A 781 17.84 16.39 -3.49
CA TRP A 781 17.16 16.46 -4.78
C TRP A 781 15.62 16.39 -4.70
N GLY A 782 15.02 16.31 -3.51
CA GLY A 782 13.56 16.15 -3.41
C GLY A 782 12.90 16.63 -2.12
N HIS A 783 13.59 17.40 -1.27
CA HIS A 783 13.07 17.86 0.04
C HIS A 783 12.45 16.74 0.90
N GLN A 784 13.09 15.56 0.90
CA GLN A 784 12.55 14.34 1.52
C GLN A 784 13.17 14.05 2.89
N ASN A 785 13.13 15.04 3.79
CA ASN A 785 13.81 14.87 5.07
C ASN A 785 13.06 13.88 5.95
N GLN A 786 13.79 13.00 6.64
CA GLN A 786 13.26 12.09 7.66
C GLN A 786 13.99 12.33 8.97
N HIS A 787 13.28 12.33 10.09
CA HIS A 787 13.83 12.69 11.40
C HIS A 787 13.58 11.58 12.42
N ARG A 788 14.59 11.29 13.26
CA ARG A 788 14.45 10.40 14.42
C ARG A 788 15.10 11.04 15.64
N HIS A 789 14.41 10.96 16.76
CA HIS A 789 14.90 11.38 18.06
C HIS A 789 15.45 10.18 18.83
N PHE A 790 16.59 10.36 19.49
CA PHE A 790 17.22 9.39 20.35
C PHE A 790 17.24 9.97 21.77
N VAL A 791 16.43 9.38 22.63
CA VAL A 791 16.25 9.76 24.05
C VAL A 791 16.36 8.51 24.91
N ASP A 792 16.45 8.65 26.24
CA ASP A 792 16.59 7.50 27.14
C ASP A 792 15.42 6.50 27.04
N SER A 793 14.21 7.01 26.80
CA SER A 793 13.00 6.19 26.65
C SER A 793 12.81 5.55 25.27
N ASP A 794 13.51 6.03 24.24
CA ASP A 794 13.36 5.57 22.85
C ASP A 794 14.69 5.65 22.10
N ASN A 795 15.32 4.48 21.90
CA ASN A 795 16.57 4.32 21.18
C ASN A 795 16.41 3.45 19.91
N LYS A 796 15.20 3.41 19.31
CA LYS A 796 15.00 2.67 18.05
C LYS A 796 15.79 3.34 16.92
N PRO A 797 16.30 2.57 15.94
CA PRO A 797 17.11 3.12 14.85
C PRO A 797 16.31 4.05 13.93
N LEU A 798 17.02 4.98 13.29
CA LEU A 798 16.50 5.69 12.12
C LEU A 798 16.54 4.75 10.91
N HIS A 799 15.40 4.55 10.26
CA HIS A 799 15.33 3.79 9.00
C HIS A 799 15.78 4.70 7.86
N VAL A 800 16.97 4.45 7.32
CA VAL A 800 17.57 5.23 6.23
C VAL A 800 17.16 4.60 4.90
N ARG A 801 16.24 5.25 4.20
CA ARG A 801 15.66 4.82 2.91
C ARG A 801 15.25 6.02 2.07
N LEU A 802 15.40 5.91 0.75
CA LEU A 802 14.98 6.95 -0.21
C LEU A 802 13.52 6.76 -0.64
N TYR A 803 12.81 7.85 -0.92
CA TYR A 803 11.49 7.79 -1.56
C TYR A 803 11.55 7.98 -3.07
N ASP A 804 12.55 8.72 -3.57
CA ASP A 804 12.84 8.83 -4.99
C ASP A 804 14.32 8.50 -5.22
N SER A 805 14.61 7.75 -6.29
CA SER A 805 15.99 7.42 -6.65
C SER A 805 16.74 8.71 -6.98
N ARG A 806 18.06 8.68 -6.83
CA ARG A 806 18.88 9.83 -7.19
C ARG A 806 18.76 10.11 -8.69
N PRO A 807 18.24 11.28 -9.10
CA PRO A 807 18.08 11.58 -10.51
C PRO A 807 19.44 11.85 -11.17
N ARG A 808 19.52 11.63 -12.49
CA ARG A 808 20.78 11.78 -13.25
C ARG A 808 21.38 13.19 -13.17
N TRP A 809 20.55 14.23 -13.08
CA TRP A 809 21.00 15.62 -12.97
C TRP A 809 21.61 15.95 -11.60
N ALA A 810 21.31 15.17 -10.55
CA ALA A 810 21.83 15.36 -9.20
C ALA A 810 23.13 14.56 -8.94
N SER A 811 23.89 14.21 -9.99
CA SER A 811 25.09 13.37 -9.94
C SER A 811 26.25 13.93 -9.08
N ASN A 812 26.20 15.20 -8.70
CA ASN A 812 27.15 15.83 -7.78
C ASN A 812 26.65 15.95 -6.33
N GLN A 813 25.36 15.67 -6.06
CA GLN A 813 24.75 15.77 -4.72
C GLN A 813 24.59 14.41 -4.03
N SER A 814 25.05 14.25 -2.79
CA SER A 814 24.83 13.01 -2.01
C SER A 814 23.78 13.22 -0.93
N ALA A 815 23.02 12.15 -0.62
CA ALA A 815 22.20 12.14 0.59
C ALA A 815 23.11 12.24 1.82
N LEU A 816 22.65 12.90 2.88
CA LEU A 816 23.44 13.09 4.09
C LEU A 816 22.60 12.87 5.35
N ILE A 817 23.24 12.37 6.40
CA ILE A 817 22.66 12.31 7.73
C ILE A 817 23.21 13.48 8.53
N ARG A 818 22.33 14.37 8.96
CA ARG A 818 22.64 15.46 9.87
C ARG A 818 22.30 15.06 11.30
N LEU A 819 23.29 15.08 12.17
CA LEU A 819 23.17 14.79 13.59
C LEU A 819 23.21 16.10 14.38
N THR A 820 22.23 16.28 15.25
CA THR A 820 22.27 17.29 16.31
C THR A 820 22.46 16.56 17.63
N LEU A 821 23.63 16.75 18.24
CA LEU A 821 24.10 15.97 19.38
C LEU A 821 24.01 16.80 20.66
N ASP A 822 23.95 16.12 21.80
CA ASP A 822 24.10 16.74 23.11
C ASP A 822 25.60 16.94 23.40
N PRO A 823 26.08 18.18 23.65
CA PRO A 823 27.49 18.43 23.90
C PRO A 823 28.04 17.77 25.17
N ASN A 824 27.16 17.36 26.10
CA ASN A 824 27.53 16.66 27.32
C ASN A 824 27.74 15.15 27.13
N CYS A 825 27.53 14.66 25.91
CA CYS A 825 27.60 13.25 25.53
C CYS A 825 28.52 13.01 24.33
N ARG A 826 29.15 11.83 24.31
CA ARG A 826 29.79 11.25 23.13
C ARG A 826 28.95 10.10 22.59
N TYR A 827 28.89 9.99 21.27
CA TYR A 827 28.06 9.00 20.58
C TYR A 827 28.89 8.11 19.66
N LYS A 828 28.48 6.85 19.60
CA LYS A 828 28.90 5.85 18.63
C LYS A 828 27.84 5.73 17.55
N ILE A 829 28.24 5.95 16.31
CA ILE A 829 27.35 5.90 15.17
C ILE A 829 27.63 4.64 14.35
N SER A 830 26.57 3.88 14.08
CA SER A 830 26.69 2.60 13.37
C SER A 830 25.46 2.35 12.51
N ILE A 831 25.65 1.53 11.49
CA ILE A 831 24.64 1.27 10.47
C ILE A 831 24.56 -0.22 10.16
N ARG A 832 23.37 -0.73 9.87
CA ARG A 832 23.14 -2.11 9.45
C ARG A 832 22.22 -2.13 8.23
N SER A 833 22.43 -3.06 7.31
CA SER A 833 21.47 -3.32 6.24
C SER A 833 20.18 -3.92 6.80
N SER A 834 19.04 -3.53 6.24
CA SER A 834 17.73 -4.05 6.60
C SER A 834 17.14 -4.83 5.43
N ILE A 835 17.35 -6.15 5.41
CA ILE A 835 16.78 -7.03 4.38
C ILE A 835 15.25 -6.99 4.38
N PRO A 836 14.54 -7.06 5.53
CA PRO A 836 13.08 -6.89 5.54
C PRO A 836 12.66 -5.54 4.94
N GLY A 837 13.35 -4.45 5.29
CA GLY A 837 13.06 -3.13 4.72
C GLY A 837 13.32 -3.05 3.22
N MET A 838 14.39 -3.69 2.73
CA MET A 838 14.68 -3.81 1.30
C MET A 838 13.59 -4.60 0.56
N LEU A 839 13.16 -5.74 1.11
CA LEU A 839 12.07 -6.53 0.54
C LEU A 839 10.74 -5.76 0.57
N GLY A 840 10.46 -4.99 1.63
CA GLY A 840 9.31 -4.09 1.72
C GLY A 840 9.35 -2.98 0.67
N GLN A 841 10.52 -2.38 0.40
CA GLN A 841 10.70 -1.43 -0.70
C GLN A 841 10.51 -2.08 -2.07
N MET A 842 11.03 -3.30 -2.27
CA MET A 842 10.81 -4.04 -3.51
C MET A 842 9.32 -4.31 -3.74
N ALA A 843 8.60 -4.75 -2.71
CA ALA A 843 7.16 -4.93 -2.78
C ALA A 843 6.45 -3.61 -3.11
N ARG A 844 6.78 -2.51 -2.44
CA ARG A 844 6.16 -1.20 -2.67
C ARG A 844 6.32 -0.67 -4.09
N PHE A 845 7.53 -0.77 -4.66
CA PHE A 845 7.85 -0.16 -5.96
C PHE A 845 7.53 -1.06 -7.16
N TYR A 846 7.62 -2.39 -7.00
CA TYR A 846 7.58 -3.30 -8.15
C TYR A 846 6.41 -4.28 -8.17
N THR A 847 5.58 -4.36 -7.11
CA THR A 847 4.37 -5.22 -7.13
C THR A 847 3.45 -4.96 -8.33
N PRO A 848 3.17 -3.70 -8.73
CA PRO A 848 2.34 -3.44 -9.91
C PRO A 848 2.89 -4.07 -11.21
N LEU A 849 4.22 -4.21 -11.32
CA LEU A 849 4.88 -4.77 -12.50
C LEU A 849 4.73 -6.30 -12.59
N LEU A 850 4.33 -6.98 -11.50
CA LEU A 850 4.18 -8.43 -11.47
C LEU A 850 2.99 -8.91 -12.32
N VAL A 851 1.92 -8.12 -12.46
CA VAL A 851 0.72 -8.50 -13.22
C VAL A 851 1.08 -8.89 -14.66
N THR A 852 1.92 -8.07 -15.31
CA THR A 852 2.38 -8.28 -16.69
C THR A 852 3.29 -9.51 -16.81
N ASN A 853 4.13 -9.75 -15.80
CA ASN A 853 5.03 -10.90 -15.78
C ASN A 853 4.24 -12.21 -15.53
N VAL A 854 3.23 -12.20 -14.66
CA VAL A 854 2.30 -13.32 -14.45
C VAL A 854 1.59 -13.66 -15.76
N ALA A 855 1.05 -12.66 -16.45
CA ALA A 855 0.41 -12.86 -17.76
C ALA A 855 1.38 -13.47 -18.80
N ALA A 856 2.61 -12.97 -18.87
CA ALA A 856 3.63 -13.51 -19.77
C ALA A 856 3.97 -14.98 -19.47
N VAL A 857 4.07 -15.37 -18.18
CA VAL A 857 4.32 -16.76 -17.78
C VAL A 857 3.16 -17.66 -18.18
N VAL A 858 1.91 -17.25 -17.99
CA VAL A 858 0.73 -18.05 -18.40
C VAL A 858 0.66 -18.18 -19.94
N LEU A 859 0.96 -17.12 -20.69
CA LEU A 859 1.06 -17.19 -22.17
C LEU A 859 2.15 -18.19 -22.61
N MET A 860 3.25 -18.28 -21.88
CA MET A 860 4.35 -19.19 -22.20
C MET A 860 4.04 -20.64 -21.84
N ALA A 861 3.27 -20.88 -20.77
CA ALA A 861 2.67 -22.17 -20.48
C ALA A 861 1.74 -22.60 -21.63
N LEU A 862 0.89 -21.70 -22.13
CA LEU A 862 0.03 -21.98 -23.29
C LEU A 862 0.84 -22.31 -24.56
N ASN A 863 1.92 -21.58 -24.85
CA ASN A 863 2.83 -21.93 -25.96
C ASN A 863 3.46 -23.33 -25.78
N SER A 864 3.86 -23.71 -24.58
CA SER A 864 4.38 -25.06 -24.31
C SER A 864 3.32 -26.14 -24.54
N GLN A 865 2.10 -25.93 -24.07
CA GLN A 865 0.97 -26.85 -24.32
C GLN A 865 0.67 -27.00 -25.81
N LEU A 866 0.62 -25.91 -26.58
CA LEU A 866 0.40 -25.97 -28.03
C LEU A 866 1.52 -26.73 -28.75
N ARG A 867 2.78 -26.59 -28.31
CA ARG A 867 3.90 -27.36 -28.87
C ARG A 867 3.85 -28.84 -28.50
N SER A 868 3.42 -29.19 -27.29
CA SER A 868 3.21 -30.58 -26.89
C SER A 868 2.10 -31.22 -27.74
N ILE A 869 0.97 -30.53 -27.97
CA ILE A 869 -0.09 -31.00 -28.88
C ILE A 869 0.44 -31.26 -30.31
N SER A 870 1.35 -30.41 -30.80
CA SER A 870 1.97 -30.58 -32.12
C SER A 870 2.87 -31.83 -32.24
N LYS A 871 3.61 -32.15 -31.17
CA LYS A 871 4.65 -33.19 -31.15
C LYS A 871 4.15 -34.54 -30.61
N GLU A 872 3.52 -34.51 -29.45
CA GLU A 872 3.16 -35.67 -28.63
C GLU A 872 1.68 -36.04 -28.77
N ARG A 873 0.90 -35.24 -29.52
CA ARG A 873 -0.54 -35.42 -29.71
C ARG A 873 -1.35 -35.44 -28.41
N SER A 874 -0.78 -34.88 -27.34
CA SER A 874 -1.43 -34.69 -26.04
C SER A 874 -1.15 -33.28 -25.52
N CYS A 875 -1.98 -32.80 -24.59
CA CYS A 875 -1.80 -31.52 -23.94
C CYS A 875 -1.08 -31.71 -22.60
N SER A 876 0.07 -31.08 -22.43
CA SER A 876 0.81 -31.19 -21.17
C SER A 876 0.05 -30.54 -20.00
N LEU A 877 0.18 -31.15 -18.81
CA LEU A 877 -0.29 -30.60 -17.55
C LEU A 877 0.23 -29.18 -17.36
N PHE A 878 -0.62 -28.28 -16.84
CA PHE A 878 -0.28 -26.86 -16.64
C PHE A 878 1.07 -26.65 -15.93
N PHE A 879 1.33 -27.38 -14.84
CA PHE A 879 2.58 -27.26 -14.09
C PHE A 879 3.81 -27.69 -14.90
N THR A 880 3.69 -28.79 -15.67
CA THR A 880 4.73 -29.24 -16.59
C THR A 880 4.98 -28.23 -17.69
N ALA A 881 3.92 -27.66 -18.25
CA ALA A 881 4.00 -26.63 -19.28
C ALA A 881 4.67 -25.34 -18.78
N VAL A 882 4.43 -24.93 -17.53
CA VAL A 882 5.15 -23.83 -16.89
C VAL A 882 6.64 -24.18 -16.75
N GLN A 883 6.97 -25.37 -16.27
CA GLN A 883 8.37 -25.79 -16.06
C GLN A 883 9.18 -25.88 -17.37
N GLU A 884 8.56 -26.36 -18.44
CA GLU A 884 9.21 -26.50 -19.75
C GLU A 884 9.23 -25.21 -20.56
N GLY A 885 8.11 -24.49 -20.58
CA GLY A 885 7.87 -23.32 -21.42
C GLY A 885 8.35 -22.01 -20.82
N ALA A 886 8.19 -21.81 -19.51
CA ALA A 886 8.42 -20.53 -18.86
C ALA A 886 9.89 -20.32 -18.45
N LYS A 887 10.86 -20.77 -19.26
CA LYS A 887 12.28 -20.58 -18.94
C LYS A 887 12.72 -19.13 -19.22
N PRO A 888 13.35 -18.43 -18.25
CA PRO A 888 13.60 -16.99 -18.33
C PRO A 888 14.48 -16.57 -19.51
N TYR A 889 15.45 -17.41 -19.90
CA TYR A 889 16.40 -17.09 -20.96
C TYR A 889 15.78 -17.02 -22.37
N TYR A 890 14.62 -17.65 -22.61
CA TYR A 890 13.94 -17.55 -23.91
C TYR A 890 13.27 -16.18 -24.10
N ILE A 891 12.61 -15.67 -23.06
CA ILE A 891 11.77 -14.48 -23.15
C ILE A 891 12.57 -13.23 -22.81
N LEU A 892 13.31 -13.24 -21.69
CA LEU A 892 14.01 -12.05 -21.20
C LEU A 892 15.11 -11.60 -22.17
N THR A 893 15.76 -12.54 -22.86
CA THR A 893 16.73 -12.24 -23.92
C THR A 893 16.08 -11.52 -25.09
N GLY A 894 14.91 -12.01 -25.55
CA GLY A 894 14.12 -11.38 -26.62
C GLY A 894 13.65 -9.98 -26.23
N VAL A 895 13.08 -9.82 -25.02
CA VAL A 895 12.66 -8.52 -24.47
C VAL A 895 13.84 -7.54 -24.46
N LYS A 896 15.02 -7.96 -23.98
CA LYS A 896 16.19 -7.08 -23.87
C LYS A 896 16.75 -6.66 -25.23
N LEU A 897 16.84 -7.58 -26.19
CA LEU A 897 17.32 -7.28 -27.55
C LEU A 897 16.36 -6.33 -28.28
N ILE A 898 15.07 -6.61 -28.25
CA ILE A 898 14.05 -5.80 -28.92
C ILE A 898 13.92 -4.43 -28.25
N SER A 899 13.91 -4.37 -26.92
CA SER A 899 13.84 -3.09 -26.20
C SER A 899 15.04 -2.19 -26.50
N ARG A 900 16.25 -2.75 -26.60
CA ARG A 900 17.44 -1.98 -27.02
C ARG A 900 17.32 -1.46 -28.44
N PHE A 901 16.83 -2.29 -29.36
CA PHE A 901 16.61 -1.88 -30.75
C PHE A 901 15.58 -0.75 -30.85
N LEU A 902 14.44 -0.89 -30.17
CA LEU A 902 13.39 0.13 -30.11
C LEU A 902 13.84 1.43 -29.42
N SER A 903 14.71 1.33 -28.42
CA SER A 903 15.27 2.52 -27.74
C SER A 903 16.30 3.25 -28.60
N ALA A 904 16.97 2.56 -29.53
CA ALA A 904 17.98 3.15 -30.42
C ALA A 904 17.37 3.83 -31.66
N LYS A 905 16.18 3.40 -32.09
CA LYS A 905 15.42 4.01 -33.20
C LYS A 905 14.00 4.27 -32.76
N GLN A 906 13.66 5.54 -32.57
CA GLN A 906 12.29 5.91 -32.26
C GLN A 906 11.43 5.83 -33.52
N PHE A 907 10.64 4.76 -33.62
CA PHE A 907 9.66 4.58 -34.68
C PHE A 907 8.41 5.42 -34.34
N GLY A 908 8.12 6.46 -35.13
CA GLY A 908 7.04 7.41 -34.84
C GLY A 908 5.62 6.81 -34.72
N PHE A 909 5.41 5.56 -35.16
CA PHE A 909 4.12 4.86 -35.04
C PHE A 909 3.99 3.99 -33.78
N LEU A 910 5.09 3.72 -33.05
CA LEU A 910 5.07 2.92 -31.83
C LEU A 910 5.18 3.82 -30.59
N PRO A 911 4.43 3.51 -29.51
CA PRO A 911 4.61 4.20 -28.25
C PRO A 911 6.00 3.94 -27.67
N ALA A 912 6.46 4.80 -26.77
CA ALA A 912 7.69 4.55 -26.03
C ALA A 912 7.56 3.27 -25.17
N PRO A 913 8.59 2.40 -25.11
CA PRO A 913 8.61 1.27 -24.20
C PRO A 913 8.52 1.70 -22.74
N ASP A 914 7.80 0.96 -21.91
CA ASP A 914 7.58 1.33 -20.49
C ASP A 914 8.90 1.31 -19.69
N TRP A 915 9.87 0.49 -20.10
CA TRP A 915 11.21 0.47 -19.49
C TRP A 915 11.95 1.81 -19.61
N SER A 916 11.66 2.60 -20.65
CA SER A 916 12.28 3.92 -20.81
C SER A 916 11.86 4.88 -19.69
N VAL A 917 10.59 4.79 -19.24
CA VAL A 917 10.04 5.57 -18.12
C VAL A 917 10.71 5.17 -16.81
N MET A 918 10.87 3.88 -16.55
CA MET A 918 11.59 3.39 -15.35
C MET A 918 13.05 3.86 -15.32
N SER A 919 13.71 3.90 -16.48
CA SER A 919 15.09 4.35 -16.60
C SER A 919 15.26 5.87 -16.40
N GLN A 920 14.23 6.65 -16.74
CA GLN A 920 14.16 8.07 -16.41
C GLN A 920 13.91 8.30 -14.91
N GLU A 921 13.05 7.48 -14.29
CA GLU A 921 12.76 7.50 -12.84
C GLU A 921 13.93 6.93 -11.99
N GLY A 922 14.93 6.29 -12.60
CA GLY A 922 16.07 5.69 -11.88
C GLY A 922 15.68 4.49 -11.01
N THR A 923 14.58 3.82 -11.35
CA THR A 923 14.08 2.61 -10.67
C THR A 923 14.47 1.33 -11.40
N ASP A 924 15.20 1.43 -12.51
CA ASP A 924 15.74 0.29 -13.23
C ASP A 924 17.05 -0.24 -12.62
N PHE A 925 17.19 -1.56 -12.55
CA PHE A 925 18.47 -2.22 -12.26
C PHE A 925 18.56 -3.55 -13.00
N PHE A 926 19.80 -4.01 -13.22
CA PHE A 926 20.08 -5.13 -14.12
C PHE A 926 19.34 -6.44 -13.81
N LEU A 927 19.19 -6.78 -12.52
CA LEU A 927 18.56 -8.02 -12.08
C LEU A 927 17.02 -7.93 -12.00
N LEU A 928 16.43 -6.75 -12.12
CA LEU A 928 15.00 -6.54 -11.89
C LEU A 928 14.10 -7.42 -12.76
N PRO A 929 14.28 -7.51 -14.10
CA PRO A 929 13.41 -8.33 -14.94
C PRO A 929 13.46 -9.81 -14.58
N LEU A 930 14.65 -10.31 -14.21
CA LEU A 930 14.83 -11.70 -13.79
C LEU A 930 14.11 -11.97 -12.47
N LEU A 931 14.25 -11.07 -11.48
CA LEU A 931 13.59 -11.20 -10.18
C LEU A 931 12.06 -11.19 -10.32
N LEU A 932 11.51 -10.25 -11.09
CA LEU A 932 10.07 -10.17 -11.34
C LEU A 932 9.54 -11.42 -12.03
N TYR A 933 10.28 -11.92 -13.03
CA TYR A 933 9.89 -13.10 -13.77
C TYR A 933 9.89 -14.36 -12.88
N VAL A 934 10.94 -14.58 -12.07
CA VAL A 934 11.01 -15.71 -11.13
C VAL A 934 9.90 -15.64 -10.07
N CYS A 935 9.65 -14.45 -9.52
CA CYS A 935 8.53 -14.26 -8.59
C CYS A 935 7.18 -14.58 -9.26
N SER A 936 7.02 -14.20 -10.52
CA SER A 936 5.80 -14.45 -11.28
C SER A 936 5.59 -15.92 -11.60
N VAL A 937 6.65 -16.69 -11.87
CA VAL A 937 6.57 -18.16 -11.99
C VAL A 937 6.05 -18.76 -10.67
N GLY A 938 6.56 -18.31 -9.53
CA GLY A 938 6.08 -18.75 -8.21
C GLY A 938 4.60 -18.40 -7.97
N ILE A 939 4.18 -17.19 -8.34
CA ILE A 939 2.77 -16.75 -8.25
C ILE A 939 1.87 -17.61 -9.14
N VAL A 940 2.27 -17.85 -10.40
CA VAL A 940 1.49 -18.68 -11.32
C VAL A 940 1.36 -20.11 -10.81
N TRP A 941 2.41 -20.67 -10.23
CA TRP A 941 2.37 -22.00 -9.62
C TRP A 941 1.38 -22.04 -8.44
N LEU A 942 1.44 -21.04 -7.56
CA LEU A 942 0.50 -20.91 -6.44
C LEU A 942 -0.96 -20.74 -6.92
N LEU A 943 -1.20 -19.92 -7.94
CA LEU A 943 -2.54 -19.76 -8.53
C LEU A 943 -3.04 -21.07 -9.15
N GLY A 944 -2.15 -21.85 -9.79
CA GLY A 944 -2.47 -23.18 -10.29
C GLY A 944 -2.90 -24.13 -9.16
N VAL A 945 -2.18 -24.14 -8.03
CA VAL A 945 -2.54 -24.95 -6.85
C VAL A 945 -3.88 -24.53 -6.27
N VAL A 946 -4.12 -23.22 -6.14
CA VAL A 946 -5.40 -22.66 -5.68
C VAL A 946 -6.54 -23.06 -6.62
N LEU A 947 -6.33 -23.00 -7.94
CA LEU A 947 -7.31 -23.45 -8.93
C LEU A 947 -7.64 -24.94 -8.74
N CYS A 948 -6.63 -25.81 -8.68
CA CYS A 948 -6.82 -27.24 -8.43
C CYS A 948 -7.58 -27.49 -7.11
N GLY A 949 -7.18 -26.84 -6.02
CA GLY A 949 -7.86 -26.96 -4.73
C GLY A 949 -9.31 -26.47 -4.79
N SER A 950 -9.59 -25.39 -5.51
CA SER A 950 -10.95 -24.85 -5.68
C SER A 950 -11.86 -25.81 -6.46
N LEU A 951 -11.35 -26.49 -7.49
CA LEU A 951 -12.10 -27.48 -8.25
C LEU A 951 -12.51 -28.66 -7.36
N VAL A 952 -11.56 -29.20 -6.57
CA VAL A 952 -11.81 -30.31 -5.63
C VAL A 952 -12.81 -29.93 -4.52
N VAL A 953 -12.67 -28.73 -3.95
CA VAL A 953 -13.59 -28.25 -2.91
C VAL A 953 -15.01 -28.03 -3.45
N PHE A 954 -15.12 -27.46 -4.65
CA PHE A 954 -16.42 -27.20 -5.26
C PHE A 954 -17.14 -28.50 -5.61
N GLU A 955 -16.43 -29.49 -6.17
CA GLU A 955 -16.95 -30.83 -6.45
C GLU A 955 -17.51 -31.50 -5.18
N THR A 956 -16.72 -31.56 -4.10
CA THR A 956 -17.14 -32.20 -2.84
C THR A 956 -18.32 -31.50 -2.15
N THR A 957 -18.46 -30.18 -2.34
CA THR A 957 -19.53 -29.38 -1.75
C THR A 957 -20.82 -29.46 -2.57
N VAL A 958 -20.73 -29.35 -3.89
CA VAL A 958 -21.88 -29.42 -4.80
C VAL A 958 -22.46 -30.82 -4.86
N HIS A 959 -21.65 -31.87 -4.90
CA HIS A 959 -22.14 -33.26 -4.88
C HIS A 959 -22.94 -33.55 -3.59
N LYS A 960 -22.46 -33.08 -2.43
CA LYS A 960 -23.17 -33.20 -1.14
C LYS A 960 -24.44 -32.35 -1.07
N PHE A 961 -24.43 -31.16 -1.65
CA PHE A 961 -25.60 -30.27 -1.66
C PHE A 961 -26.66 -30.76 -2.64
N ALA A 962 -26.26 -31.19 -3.84
CA ALA A 962 -27.12 -31.78 -4.85
C ALA A 962 -27.78 -33.07 -4.33
N LEU A 963 -27.02 -33.98 -3.70
CA LEU A 963 -27.56 -35.18 -3.06
C LEU A 963 -28.52 -34.87 -1.90
N LYS A 964 -28.21 -33.88 -1.05
CA LYS A 964 -29.12 -33.46 0.04
C LYS A 964 -30.37 -32.75 -0.46
N PHE A 965 -30.27 -31.98 -1.54
CA PHE A 965 -31.40 -31.29 -2.14
C PHE A 965 -32.32 -32.28 -2.86
N LEU A 966 -31.75 -33.22 -3.62
CA LEU A 966 -32.46 -34.32 -4.29
C LEU A 966 -33.12 -35.27 -3.28
N ALA A 967 -32.41 -35.65 -2.21
CA ALA A 967 -32.97 -36.50 -1.15
C ALA A 967 -34.11 -35.84 -0.36
N LYS A 968 -34.19 -34.51 -0.37
CA LYS A 968 -35.21 -33.75 0.37
C LYS A 968 -36.41 -33.34 -0.48
N THR A 969 -36.37 -33.50 -1.82
CA THR A 969 -37.40 -32.92 -2.70
C THR A 969 -38.24 -33.92 -3.49
N VAL A 970 -37.80 -35.11 -3.90
CA VAL A 970 -38.69 -36.00 -4.69
C VAL A 970 -38.38 -37.51 -4.53
N SER A 971 -39.38 -38.27 -4.08
CA SER A 971 -39.55 -39.72 -4.30
C SER A 971 -40.46 -39.89 -5.52
N PHE A 972 -39.92 -39.88 -6.73
CA PHE A 972 -40.58 -40.32 -7.96
C PHE A 972 -39.53 -40.56 -9.04
N THR A 973 -39.82 -41.56 -9.87
CA THR A 973 -38.93 -42.28 -10.79
C THR A 973 -38.23 -41.45 -11.88
N VAL A 974 -37.01 -41.87 -12.20
CA VAL A 974 -36.12 -41.59 -13.34
C VAL A 974 -36.83 -41.03 -14.60
N SER A 975 -36.43 -39.82 -15.07
CA SER A 975 -36.52 -39.32 -16.47
C SER A 975 -36.10 -37.84 -16.65
N TRP A 976 -35.73 -37.09 -15.60
CA TRP A 976 -35.37 -35.66 -15.71
C TRP A 976 -33.88 -35.37 -15.95
N SER A 977 -32.99 -36.34 -15.70
CA SER A 977 -31.54 -36.18 -15.93
C SER A 977 -31.22 -35.89 -17.38
N ASP A 978 -31.88 -36.57 -18.33
CA ASP A 978 -31.55 -36.46 -19.76
C ASP A 978 -32.04 -35.15 -20.36
N HIS A 979 -33.15 -34.59 -19.86
CA HIS A 979 -33.62 -33.26 -20.27
C HIS A 979 -32.78 -32.11 -19.70
N VAL A 980 -32.30 -32.24 -18.45
CA VAL A 980 -31.40 -31.26 -17.83
C VAL A 980 -30.02 -31.30 -18.48
N VAL A 981 -29.50 -32.49 -18.81
CA VAL A 981 -28.23 -32.68 -19.55
C VAL A 981 -28.36 -32.19 -21.01
N SER A 982 -29.49 -32.43 -21.68
CA SER A 982 -29.77 -31.88 -23.02
C SER A 982 -29.90 -30.35 -23.02
N ALA A 983 -30.46 -29.76 -21.96
CA ALA A 983 -30.51 -28.31 -21.77
C ALA A 983 -29.12 -27.70 -21.48
N LEU A 984 -28.26 -28.43 -20.78
CA LEU A 984 -26.86 -28.05 -20.50
C LEU A 984 -25.98 -28.02 -21.76
N HIS A 985 -26.20 -28.87 -22.76
CA HIS A 985 -25.47 -28.83 -24.04
C HIS A 985 -25.84 -27.63 -24.94
N LYS A 986 -27.08 -27.10 -24.83
CA LYS A 986 -27.51 -25.87 -25.56
C LYS A 986 -27.20 -24.57 -24.81
N LEU A 987 -26.84 -24.67 -23.53
CA LEU A 987 -26.55 -23.56 -22.61
C LEU A 987 -25.39 -22.65 -23.08
N PRO A 988 -24.25 -23.15 -23.61
CA PRO A 988 -23.12 -22.29 -23.96
C PRO A 988 -23.43 -21.25 -25.05
N PHE A 989 -24.29 -21.59 -26.02
CA PHE A 989 -24.69 -20.67 -27.09
C PHE A 989 -25.52 -19.50 -26.54
N VAL A 990 -26.51 -19.81 -25.71
CA VAL A 990 -27.40 -18.83 -25.09
C VAL A 990 -26.62 -17.93 -24.13
N VAL A 991 -25.72 -18.51 -23.33
CA VAL A 991 -24.90 -17.76 -22.38
C VAL A 991 -23.91 -16.84 -23.11
N ALA A 992 -23.19 -17.33 -24.14
CA ALA A 992 -22.27 -16.47 -24.89
C ALA A 992 -22.99 -15.31 -25.60
N GLY A 993 -24.17 -15.57 -26.20
CA GLY A 993 -25.01 -14.52 -26.77
C GLY A 993 -25.49 -13.51 -25.71
N ALA A 994 -25.87 -13.98 -24.52
CA ALA A 994 -26.24 -13.12 -23.40
C ALA A 994 -25.07 -12.26 -22.92
N LEU A 995 -23.84 -12.78 -22.87
CA LEU A 995 -22.65 -12.02 -22.50
C LEU A 995 -22.32 -10.90 -23.49
N VAL A 996 -22.50 -11.13 -24.79
CA VAL A 996 -22.39 -10.08 -25.81
C VAL A 996 -23.45 -8.99 -25.58
N GLY A 997 -24.71 -9.40 -25.35
CA GLY A 997 -25.79 -8.46 -25.00
C GLY A 997 -25.49 -7.67 -23.73
N LEU A 998 -24.93 -8.31 -22.71
CA LEU A 998 -24.53 -7.69 -21.45
C LEU A 998 -23.44 -6.64 -21.66
N SER A 999 -22.43 -6.96 -22.50
CA SER A 999 -21.31 -6.06 -22.82
C SER A 999 -21.79 -4.76 -23.50
N VAL A 1000 -22.84 -4.84 -24.32
CA VAL A 1000 -23.41 -3.69 -25.05
C VAL A 1000 -24.36 -2.88 -24.17
N THR A 1001 -25.17 -3.54 -23.34
CA THR A 1001 -26.23 -2.88 -22.55
C THR A 1001 -25.76 -2.32 -21.21
N THR A 1002 -24.71 -2.89 -20.63
CA THR A 1002 -24.21 -2.51 -19.30
C THR A 1002 -22.74 -2.08 -19.36
N THR A 1003 -21.81 -3.01 -19.10
CA THR A 1003 -20.36 -2.85 -19.22
C THR A 1003 -19.72 -4.19 -19.60
N GLY A 1004 -18.67 -4.16 -20.42
CA GLY A 1004 -17.91 -5.34 -20.82
C GLY A 1004 -17.31 -6.10 -19.64
N SER A 1005 -16.95 -5.42 -18.56
CA SER A 1005 -16.41 -6.04 -17.34
C SER A 1005 -17.42 -6.92 -16.60
N LEU A 1006 -18.71 -6.57 -16.62
CA LEU A 1006 -19.75 -7.41 -16.03
C LEU A 1006 -19.85 -8.73 -16.82
N ALA A 1007 -19.75 -8.67 -18.15
CA ALA A 1007 -19.74 -9.86 -18.99
C ALA A 1007 -18.51 -10.74 -18.72
N LEU A 1008 -17.34 -10.14 -18.48
CA LEU A 1008 -16.13 -10.86 -18.07
C LEU A 1008 -16.29 -11.54 -16.70
N CYS A 1009 -16.90 -10.87 -15.73
CA CYS A 1009 -17.15 -11.42 -14.40
C CYS A 1009 -18.14 -12.59 -14.45
N VAL A 1010 -19.28 -12.41 -15.13
CA VAL A 1010 -20.27 -13.47 -15.33
C VAL A 1010 -19.66 -14.62 -16.13
N GLY A 1011 -18.92 -14.32 -17.19
CA GLY A 1011 -18.20 -15.30 -17.99
C GLY A 1011 -17.16 -16.09 -17.19
N THR A 1012 -16.48 -15.46 -16.21
CA THR A 1012 -15.54 -16.17 -15.31
C THR A 1012 -16.27 -17.22 -14.48
N VAL A 1013 -17.45 -16.88 -13.92
CA VAL A 1013 -18.26 -17.83 -13.14
C VAL A 1013 -18.69 -19.00 -14.02
N PHE A 1014 -19.20 -18.73 -15.23
CA PHE A 1014 -19.60 -19.79 -16.16
C PHE A 1014 -18.43 -20.65 -16.62
N TYR A 1015 -17.28 -20.05 -16.90
CA TYR A 1015 -16.09 -20.81 -17.32
C TYR A 1015 -15.57 -21.68 -16.15
N PHE A 1016 -15.61 -21.19 -14.91
CA PHE A 1016 -15.30 -22.01 -13.74
C PHE A 1016 -16.26 -23.20 -13.61
N MET A 1017 -17.57 -22.97 -13.77
CA MET A 1017 -18.56 -24.07 -13.77
C MET A 1017 -18.27 -25.10 -14.87
N ARG A 1018 -17.91 -24.65 -16.07
CA ARG A 1018 -17.52 -25.56 -17.17
C ARG A 1018 -16.27 -26.37 -16.81
N LEU A 1019 -15.28 -25.74 -16.19
CA LEU A 1019 -14.06 -26.42 -15.74
C LEU A 1019 -14.37 -27.48 -14.67
N THR A 1020 -15.32 -27.21 -13.76
CA THR A 1020 -15.75 -28.20 -12.76
C THR A 1020 -16.48 -29.40 -13.37
N GLN A 1021 -17.21 -29.22 -14.47
CA GLN A 1021 -17.82 -30.34 -15.21
C GLN A 1021 -16.75 -31.22 -15.83
N LEU A 1022 -15.79 -30.61 -16.53
CA LEU A 1022 -14.66 -31.34 -17.13
C LEU A 1022 -13.81 -32.08 -16.08
N SER A 1023 -13.66 -31.53 -14.87
CA SER A 1023 -12.96 -32.23 -13.78
C SER A 1023 -13.76 -33.38 -13.16
N GLN A 1024 -15.10 -33.29 -13.16
CA GLN A 1024 -15.96 -34.40 -12.71
C GLN A 1024 -15.81 -35.60 -13.64
N ASP A 1025 -15.90 -35.39 -14.96
CA ASP A 1025 -15.72 -36.43 -15.97
C ASP A 1025 -14.35 -37.12 -15.83
N TYR A 1026 -13.31 -36.34 -15.49
CA TYR A 1026 -11.97 -36.84 -15.18
C TYR A 1026 -11.95 -37.78 -13.96
N ILE A 1027 -12.56 -37.37 -12.84
CA ILE A 1027 -12.54 -38.14 -11.58
C ILE A 1027 -13.40 -39.40 -11.71
N GLU A 1028 -14.57 -39.30 -12.34
CA GLU A 1028 -15.45 -40.45 -12.60
C GLU A 1028 -14.77 -41.51 -13.47
N GLY A 1029 -14.01 -41.09 -14.51
CA GLY A 1029 -13.18 -41.99 -15.31
C GLY A 1029 -12.11 -42.71 -14.49
N LEU A 1030 -11.41 -41.97 -13.60
CA LEU A 1030 -10.36 -42.51 -12.75
C LEU A 1030 -10.92 -43.52 -11.72
N VAL A 1031 -12.10 -43.25 -11.15
CA VAL A 1031 -12.82 -44.16 -10.25
C VAL A 1031 -13.26 -45.42 -11.00
N TRP A 1032 -13.84 -45.30 -12.20
CA TRP A 1032 -14.26 -46.45 -13.01
C TRP A 1032 -13.09 -47.36 -13.40
N CYS A 1033 -11.94 -46.78 -13.72
CA CYS A 1033 -10.72 -47.52 -14.04
C CYS A 1033 -10.20 -48.28 -12.81
N TYR A 1034 -10.23 -47.65 -11.62
CA TYR A 1034 -9.86 -48.28 -10.35
C TYR A 1034 -10.84 -49.40 -9.95
N VAL A 1035 -12.15 -49.20 -10.13
CA VAL A 1035 -13.21 -50.19 -9.87
C VAL A 1035 -13.10 -51.39 -10.81
N LYS A 1036 -12.82 -51.18 -12.12
CA LYS A 1036 -12.53 -52.28 -13.07
C LYS A 1036 -11.29 -53.08 -12.66
N LYS A 1037 -10.25 -52.41 -12.14
CA LYS A 1037 -8.99 -53.03 -11.67
C LYS A 1037 -9.15 -53.83 -10.37
N ILE A 1038 -10.14 -53.47 -9.54
CA ILE A 1038 -10.53 -54.22 -8.33
C ILE A 1038 -11.50 -55.37 -8.68
N GLY A 1039 -12.45 -55.14 -9.59
CA GLY A 1039 -13.41 -56.15 -10.06
C GLY A 1039 -12.74 -57.32 -10.79
N SER A 1040 -11.65 -57.07 -11.51
CA SER A 1040 -10.84 -58.13 -12.15
C SER A 1040 -10.03 -58.97 -11.14
N LYS A 1041 -9.78 -58.47 -9.92
CA LYS A 1041 -9.18 -59.24 -8.83
C LYS A 1041 -10.18 -60.13 -8.07
N PHE A 1042 -11.48 -59.86 -8.17
CA PHE A 1042 -12.53 -60.61 -7.44
C PHE A 1042 -13.21 -61.72 -8.24
N LYS A 1043 -12.89 -61.90 -9.53
CA LYS A 1043 -13.30 -63.07 -10.34
C LYS A 1043 -12.23 -64.15 -10.37
N ARG A 1044 -11.87 -64.69 -9.20
CA ARG A 1044 -11.11 -65.95 -9.12
C ARG A 1044 -11.36 -66.62 -7.79
N THR A 1045 -12.53 -67.25 -7.63
CA THR A 1045 -12.79 -68.42 -6.76
C THR A 1045 -14.30 -68.68 -6.68
N ARG A 1046 -14.78 -69.76 -7.29
CA ARG A 1046 -15.86 -70.62 -6.76
C ARG A 1046 -15.73 -72.03 -7.37
N PRO A 1047 -16.10 -73.10 -6.64
CA PRO A 1047 -15.56 -74.45 -6.85
C PRO A 1047 -16.47 -75.35 -7.71
N LYS A 1048 -15.85 -76.40 -8.26
CA LYS A 1048 -16.45 -77.53 -8.99
C LYS A 1048 -17.28 -78.45 -8.06
N LYS A 1049 -18.35 -79.06 -8.60
CA LYS A 1049 -18.70 -80.47 -8.36
C LYS A 1049 -19.55 -81.04 -9.52
N GLU A 1050 -19.27 -82.31 -9.81
CA GLU A 1050 -19.77 -83.22 -10.86
C GLU A 1050 -21.31 -83.43 -10.78
N GLU A 1051 -22.06 -83.95 -11.76
CA GLU A 1051 -21.86 -85.20 -12.50
C GLU A 1051 -22.95 -85.41 -13.59
N SER A 1052 -22.72 -86.36 -14.51
CA SER A 1052 -23.65 -87.12 -15.40
C SER A 1052 -23.95 -86.66 -16.84
N GLU A 1053 -23.31 -87.39 -17.77
CA GLU A 1053 -23.66 -87.72 -19.18
C GLU A 1053 -25.01 -88.49 -19.31
N PRO A 1054 -25.62 -88.78 -20.50
CA PRO A 1054 -24.97 -89.00 -21.81
C PRO A 1054 -25.68 -88.55 -23.11
N SER A 1055 -24.82 -88.47 -24.14
CA SER A 1055 -24.95 -88.68 -25.61
C SER A 1055 -26.31 -88.71 -26.33
N THR A 1056 -26.40 -87.98 -27.45
CA THR A 1056 -26.60 -88.62 -28.78
C THR A 1056 -26.14 -87.72 -29.94
N SER A 1057 -25.54 -88.41 -30.90
CA SER A 1057 -24.89 -88.00 -32.15
C SER A 1057 -25.80 -87.36 -33.20
N GLN A 1058 -25.26 -86.46 -34.05
CA GLN A 1058 -24.94 -86.77 -35.45
C GLN A 1058 -24.24 -85.60 -36.18
N ASN A 1059 -23.29 -85.98 -37.03
CA ASN A 1059 -22.49 -85.15 -37.93
C ASN A 1059 -23.35 -84.47 -39.01
N GLU A 1060 -22.93 -83.29 -39.50
CA GLU A 1060 -22.29 -83.12 -40.82
C GLU A 1060 -22.13 -81.63 -41.20
N ASP A 1061 -20.98 -81.35 -41.83
CA ASP A 1061 -20.70 -80.31 -42.81
C ASP A 1061 -20.50 -78.81 -42.45
N ALA A 1062 -19.21 -78.45 -42.52
CA ALA A 1062 -18.64 -77.42 -43.40
C ALA A 1062 -18.96 -75.91 -43.19
N LYS A 1063 -17.85 -75.22 -42.82
CA LYS A 1063 -17.37 -73.90 -43.28
C LYS A 1063 -18.19 -72.64 -42.99
N ASP A 1064 -17.42 -71.62 -42.57
CA ASP A 1064 -17.75 -70.21 -42.31
C ASP A 1064 -18.62 -69.90 -41.09
N VAL A 1065 -17.97 -69.44 -40.01
CA VAL A 1065 -18.11 -68.08 -39.44
C VAL A 1065 -17.08 -67.96 -38.31
N ASP A 1066 -16.03 -67.17 -38.52
CA ASP A 1066 -15.27 -66.57 -37.42
C ASP A 1066 -15.32 -65.04 -37.56
N LYS A 1067 -16.38 -64.47 -36.99
CA LYS A 1067 -16.51 -63.04 -36.68
C LYS A 1067 -16.75 -62.96 -35.19
N ARG A 1068 -15.71 -62.61 -34.42
CA ARG A 1068 -15.75 -61.79 -33.19
C ARG A 1068 -14.41 -61.92 -32.46
N ASP A 1069 -13.49 -60.99 -32.74
CA ASP A 1069 -12.56 -60.46 -31.74
C ASP A 1069 -11.92 -59.18 -32.28
N SER A 1070 -12.68 -58.08 -32.21
CA SER A 1070 -12.17 -56.73 -32.49
C SER A 1070 -12.86 -55.72 -31.56
N SER A 1071 -12.60 -55.77 -30.26
CA SER A 1071 -13.12 -54.75 -29.34
C SER A 1071 -12.31 -54.58 -28.05
N ASN A 1072 -10.98 -54.51 -28.13
CA ASN A 1072 -10.17 -54.23 -26.93
C ASN A 1072 -9.08 -53.15 -27.07
N ASN A 1073 -9.09 -52.33 -28.13
CA ASN A 1073 -8.18 -51.18 -28.28
C ASN A 1073 -8.80 -49.79 -28.02
N ASN A 1074 -10.12 -49.66 -27.79
CA ASN A 1074 -10.77 -48.35 -27.73
C ASN A 1074 -10.81 -47.68 -26.32
N ASN A 1075 -10.34 -48.34 -25.26
CA ASN A 1075 -10.48 -47.76 -23.90
C ASN A 1075 -9.35 -46.79 -23.53
N ASN A 1076 -8.12 -46.97 -24.04
CA ASN A 1076 -6.99 -46.09 -23.67
C ASN A 1076 -7.05 -44.71 -24.36
N ASP A 1077 -7.58 -44.62 -25.58
CA ASP A 1077 -7.68 -43.33 -26.31
C ASP A 1077 -8.74 -42.40 -25.73
N SER A 1078 -9.74 -42.95 -25.03
CA SER A 1078 -10.79 -42.15 -24.39
C SER A 1078 -10.31 -41.45 -23.11
N GLU A 1079 -9.43 -42.09 -22.32
CA GLU A 1079 -8.92 -41.54 -21.05
C GLU A 1079 -7.91 -40.38 -21.28
N THR A 1080 -6.98 -40.52 -22.23
CA THR A 1080 -6.02 -39.46 -22.59
C THR A 1080 -6.71 -38.21 -23.15
N SER A 1081 -7.81 -38.38 -23.88
CA SER A 1081 -8.55 -37.26 -24.48
C SER A 1081 -9.16 -36.30 -23.43
N ILE A 1082 -9.75 -36.84 -22.34
CA ILE A 1082 -10.42 -36.05 -21.30
C ILE A 1082 -9.41 -35.22 -20.49
N HIS A 1083 -8.21 -35.77 -20.26
CA HIS A 1083 -7.12 -35.08 -19.57
C HIS A 1083 -6.68 -33.82 -20.33
N ASP A 1084 -6.54 -33.94 -21.64
CA ASP A 1084 -6.06 -32.86 -22.51
C ASP A 1084 -7.02 -31.68 -22.55
N ALA A 1085 -8.33 -31.94 -22.54
CA ALA A 1085 -9.35 -30.90 -22.47
C ALA A 1085 -9.27 -30.10 -21.17
N MET A 1086 -9.17 -30.78 -20.03
CA MET A 1086 -9.10 -30.13 -18.73
C MET A 1086 -7.85 -29.24 -18.62
N PHE A 1087 -6.68 -29.74 -19.03
CA PHE A 1087 -5.43 -28.97 -18.95
C PHE A 1087 -5.42 -27.75 -19.88
N PHE A 1088 -6.00 -27.89 -21.07
CA PHE A 1088 -6.11 -26.78 -22.02
C PHE A 1088 -7.07 -25.69 -21.51
N HIS A 1089 -8.25 -26.07 -21.02
CA HIS A 1089 -9.24 -25.14 -20.49
C HIS A 1089 -8.79 -24.48 -19.18
N ALA A 1090 -8.02 -25.18 -18.33
CA ALA A 1090 -7.46 -24.58 -17.11
C ALA A 1090 -6.51 -23.40 -17.43
N THR A 1091 -5.63 -23.54 -18.43
CA THR A 1091 -4.73 -22.46 -18.85
C THR A 1091 -5.50 -21.26 -19.43
N LEU A 1092 -6.50 -21.53 -20.27
CA LEU A 1092 -7.35 -20.48 -20.83
C LEU A 1092 -8.21 -19.80 -19.76
N PHE A 1093 -8.71 -20.54 -18.78
CA PHE A 1093 -9.42 -19.99 -17.62
C PHE A 1093 -8.53 -19.03 -16.83
N MET A 1094 -7.25 -19.37 -16.62
CA MET A 1094 -6.28 -18.49 -15.97
C MET A 1094 -6.06 -17.18 -16.75
N LEU A 1095 -5.94 -17.24 -18.09
CA LEU A 1095 -5.86 -16.04 -18.93
C LEU A 1095 -7.16 -15.21 -18.86
N TRP A 1096 -8.33 -15.86 -18.85
CA TRP A 1096 -9.62 -15.18 -18.68
C TRP A 1096 -9.71 -14.44 -17.34
N CYS A 1097 -9.26 -15.08 -16.26
CA CYS A 1097 -9.21 -14.48 -14.93
C CYS A 1097 -8.31 -13.23 -14.91
N LEU A 1098 -7.15 -13.28 -15.57
CA LEU A 1098 -6.25 -12.13 -15.67
C LEU A 1098 -6.92 -10.93 -16.38
N VAL A 1099 -7.60 -11.17 -17.51
CA VAL A 1099 -8.35 -10.10 -18.19
C VAL A 1099 -9.48 -9.58 -17.30
N THR A 1100 -10.19 -10.47 -16.61
CA THR A 1100 -11.28 -10.07 -15.71
C THR A 1100 -10.77 -9.18 -14.58
N VAL A 1101 -9.69 -9.59 -13.88
CA VAL A 1101 -9.09 -8.84 -12.76
C VAL A 1101 -8.65 -7.43 -13.19
N ILE A 1102 -8.06 -7.28 -14.38
CA ILE A 1102 -7.65 -5.96 -14.91
C ILE A 1102 -8.87 -5.03 -15.09
N ASN A 1103 -10.04 -5.59 -15.46
CA ASN A 1103 -11.24 -4.81 -15.77
C ASN A 1103 -12.26 -4.73 -14.61
N VAL A 1104 -12.03 -5.37 -13.46
CA VAL A 1104 -12.92 -5.28 -12.27
C VAL A 1104 -13.28 -3.84 -11.89
N PRO A 1105 -12.37 -2.85 -11.95
CA PRO A 1105 -12.74 -1.47 -11.64
C PRO A 1105 -13.89 -0.88 -12.47
N SER A 1106 -14.03 -1.29 -13.73
CA SER A 1106 -15.13 -0.82 -14.59
C SER A 1106 -16.49 -1.29 -14.06
N VAL A 1107 -16.62 -2.56 -13.62
CA VAL A 1107 -17.88 -3.06 -13.04
C VAL A 1107 -18.17 -2.41 -11.69
N LEU A 1108 -17.15 -2.13 -10.87
CA LEU A 1108 -17.34 -1.40 -9.61
C LEU A 1108 -17.82 0.03 -9.85
N THR A 1109 -17.25 0.71 -10.85
CA THR A 1109 -17.67 2.07 -11.25
C THR A 1109 -19.10 2.09 -11.78
N TRP A 1110 -19.45 1.11 -12.62
CA TRP A 1110 -20.81 0.94 -13.13
C TRP A 1110 -21.81 0.67 -12.00
N ALA A 1111 -21.50 -0.25 -11.09
CA ALA A 1111 -22.36 -0.58 -9.96
C ALA A 1111 -22.60 0.63 -9.05
N HIS A 1112 -21.57 1.45 -8.81
CA HIS A 1112 -21.67 2.69 -8.05
C HIS A 1112 -22.60 3.71 -8.71
N ASN A 1113 -22.53 3.83 -10.04
CA ASN A 1113 -23.28 4.81 -10.82
C ASN A 1113 -24.60 4.29 -11.44
N PHE A 1114 -25.00 3.07 -11.09
CA PHE A 1114 -26.17 2.40 -11.67
C PHE A 1114 -27.47 3.20 -11.52
N LYS A 1115 -27.58 3.98 -10.43
CA LYS A 1115 -28.74 4.87 -10.18
C LYS A 1115 -28.89 5.96 -11.26
N TYR A 1116 -27.80 6.39 -11.87
CA TYR A 1116 -27.77 7.50 -12.82
C TYR A 1116 -27.72 7.04 -14.28
N SER A 1117 -27.06 5.92 -14.56
CA SER A 1117 -27.00 5.34 -15.90
C SER A 1117 -26.94 3.82 -15.83
N THR A 1118 -27.71 3.15 -16.70
CA THR A 1118 -27.73 1.69 -16.82
C THR A 1118 -26.52 1.15 -17.59
N SER A 1119 -25.83 1.99 -18.37
CA SER A 1119 -24.61 1.65 -19.12
C SER A 1119 -23.45 2.53 -18.69
N LEU A 1120 -22.24 1.96 -18.66
CA LEU A 1120 -21.02 2.72 -18.43
C LEU A 1120 -20.56 3.34 -19.75
N GLN A 1121 -20.49 4.67 -19.84
CA GLN A 1121 -20.03 5.37 -21.04
C GLN A 1121 -19.08 6.53 -20.66
N PRO A 1122 -17.86 6.58 -21.21
CA PRO A 1122 -17.21 5.54 -22.01
C PRO A 1122 -16.78 4.34 -21.13
N ASP A 1123 -16.81 3.13 -21.69
CA ASP A 1123 -16.40 1.89 -21.00
C ASP A 1123 -15.01 1.40 -21.48
N PRO A 1124 -13.96 1.48 -20.63
CA PRO A 1124 -12.63 0.94 -20.93
C PRO A 1124 -12.62 -0.57 -21.21
N SER A 1125 -13.56 -1.31 -20.64
CA SER A 1125 -13.65 -2.76 -20.70
C SER A 1125 -14.54 -3.29 -21.83
N PHE A 1126 -15.14 -2.41 -22.63
CA PHE A 1126 -16.06 -2.77 -23.69
C PHE A 1126 -15.44 -3.71 -24.73
N ILE A 1127 -14.28 -3.31 -25.28
CA ILE A 1127 -13.56 -4.08 -26.30
C ILE A 1127 -13.14 -5.47 -25.77
N PRO A 1128 -12.42 -5.60 -24.63
CA PRO A 1128 -12.04 -6.91 -24.13
C PRO A 1128 -13.24 -7.78 -23.75
N GLY A 1129 -14.30 -7.20 -23.17
CA GLY A 1129 -15.55 -7.91 -22.85
C GLY A 1129 -16.24 -8.46 -24.10
N LEU A 1130 -16.35 -7.65 -25.15
CA LEU A 1130 -16.97 -8.05 -26.42
C LEU A 1130 -16.18 -9.17 -27.10
N ILE A 1131 -14.85 -9.02 -27.23
CA ILE A 1131 -13.99 -10.02 -27.89
C ILE A 1131 -14.05 -11.35 -27.15
N LEU A 1132 -13.89 -11.35 -25.82
CA LEU A 1132 -13.91 -12.59 -25.04
C LEU A 1132 -15.29 -13.24 -25.03
N SER A 1133 -16.37 -12.46 -24.97
CA SER A 1133 -17.74 -12.99 -25.09
C SER A 1133 -17.97 -13.64 -26.45
N ALA A 1134 -17.46 -13.04 -27.54
CA ALA A 1134 -17.50 -13.64 -28.87
C ALA A 1134 -16.65 -14.92 -28.99
N CYS A 1135 -15.47 -14.93 -28.37
CA CYS A 1135 -14.60 -16.12 -28.31
C CYS A 1135 -15.19 -17.25 -27.46
N ALA A 1136 -15.98 -16.94 -26.43
CA ALA A 1136 -16.60 -17.93 -25.55
C ALA A 1136 -17.55 -18.88 -26.31
N LEU A 1137 -18.23 -18.38 -27.34
CA LEU A 1137 -19.19 -19.13 -28.14
C LEU A 1137 -18.59 -20.43 -28.74
N PRO A 1138 -17.54 -20.37 -29.58
CA PRO A 1138 -16.88 -21.56 -30.08
C PRO A 1138 -16.01 -22.25 -29.00
N LEU A 1139 -15.44 -21.49 -28.05
CA LEU A 1139 -14.51 -22.05 -27.07
C LEU A 1139 -15.18 -23.02 -26.10
N TRP A 1140 -16.37 -22.70 -25.59
CA TRP A 1140 -17.07 -23.56 -24.64
C TRP A 1140 -17.77 -24.76 -25.28
N GLN A 1141 -17.87 -24.77 -26.62
CA GLN A 1141 -18.34 -25.92 -27.39
C GLN A 1141 -17.23 -26.93 -27.70
N LEU A 1142 -15.96 -26.55 -27.54
CA LEU A 1142 -14.86 -27.48 -27.69
C LEU A 1142 -14.82 -28.41 -26.48
N GLU A 1143 -15.26 -29.65 -26.66
CA GLU A 1143 -15.08 -30.70 -25.65
C GLU A 1143 -13.63 -31.18 -25.59
N LEU A 1144 -12.93 -31.14 -26.73
CA LEU A 1144 -11.52 -31.53 -26.89
C LEU A 1144 -10.81 -30.50 -27.79
N PRO A 1145 -9.54 -30.14 -27.51
CA PRO A 1145 -8.74 -29.41 -28.48
C PRO A 1145 -8.58 -30.24 -29.75
N LYS A 1146 -8.74 -29.65 -30.94
CA LYS A 1146 -8.66 -30.39 -32.21
C LYS A 1146 -7.20 -30.69 -32.55
N ILE A 1147 -6.67 -31.81 -32.05
CA ILE A 1147 -5.26 -32.22 -32.19
C ILE A 1147 -4.85 -32.43 -33.66
N GLU A 1148 -5.81 -32.63 -34.57
CA GLU A 1148 -5.59 -32.88 -36.01
C GLU A 1148 -5.24 -31.63 -36.84
N ARG A 1149 -5.32 -30.44 -36.27
CA ARG A 1149 -5.03 -29.17 -36.97
C ARG A 1149 -3.52 -28.97 -37.21
N ARG A 1150 -3.16 -28.35 -38.34
CA ARG A 1150 -1.78 -27.87 -38.63
C ARG A 1150 -1.51 -26.55 -37.92
N TRP A 1151 -0.23 -26.20 -37.78
CA TRP A 1151 0.27 -24.89 -37.31
C TRP A 1151 0.25 -24.59 -35.81
N TYR A 1152 0.07 -25.60 -34.96
CA TYR A 1152 0.19 -25.44 -33.50
C TYR A 1152 1.51 -24.79 -33.05
N THR A 1153 2.63 -25.12 -33.72
CA THR A 1153 3.95 -24.55 -33.45
C THR A 1153 4.03 -23.05 -33.77
N GLU A 1154 3.46 -22.64 -34.89
CA GLU A 1154 3.44 -21.28 -35.41
C GLU A 1154 2.51 -20.40 -34.57
N ILE A 1155 1.36 -20.95 -34.16
CA ILE A 1155 0.48 -20.31 -33.18
C ILE A 1155 1.20 -20.15 -31.83
N GLY A 1156 1.92 -21.17 -31.35
CA GLY A 1156 2.73 -21.07 -30.14
C GLY A 1156 3.82 -19.97 -30.24
N GLN A 1157 4.45 -19.81 -31.40
CA GLN A 1157 5.39 -18.71 -31.66
C GLN A 1157 4.68 -17.35 -31.60
N LEU A 1158 3.49 -17.22 -32.19
CA LEU A 1158 2.71 -15.98 -32.11
C LEU A 1158 2.34 -15.62 -30.66
N ILE A 1159 1.95 -16.61 -29.85
CA ILE A 1159 1.70 -16.41 -28.41
C ILE A 1159 2.97 -15.99 -27.66
N SER A 1160 4.12 -16.56 -28.02
CA SER A 1160 5.41 -16.15 -27.45
C SER A 1160 5.75 -14.69 -27.80
N ILE A 1161 5.44 -14.24 -29.02
CA ILE A 1161 5.59 -12.84 -29.44
C ILE A 1161 4.68 -11.93 -28.61
N LEU A 1162 3.41 -12.32 -28.39
CA LEU A 1162 2.48 -11.58 -27.54
C LEU A 1162 2.98 -11.46 -26.09
N ALA A 1163 3.62 -12.50 -25.54
CA ALA A 1163 4.25 -12.46 -24.22
C ALA A 1163 5.41 -11.45 -24.18
N VAL A 1164 6.27 -11.43 -25.21
CA VAL A 1164 7.37 -10.46 -25.33
C VAL A 1164 6.85 -9.03 -25.48
N VAL A 1165 5.84 -8.80 -26.32
CA VAL A 1165 5.19 -7.49 -26.50
C VAL A 1165 4.59 -7.00 -25.18
N SER A 1166 3.94 -7.89 -24.42
CA SER A 1166 3.37 -7.57 -23.10
C SER A 1166 4.44 -7.07 -22.13
N LEU A 1167 5.60 -7.75 -22.06
CA LEU A 1167 6.71 -7.36 -21.18
C LEU A 1167 7.41 -6.06 -21.60
N ILE A 1168 7.30 -5.63 -22.86
CA ILE A 1168 7.90 -4.38 -23.34
C ILE A 1168 6.98 -3.18 -23.07
N TYR A 1169 5.67 -3.35 -23.33
CA TYR A 1169 4.73 -2.23 -23.41
C TYR A 1169 3.69 -2.16 -22.30
N ALA A 1170 3.50 -3.22 -21.51
CA ALA A 1170 2.48 -3.26 -20.46
C ALA A 1170 2.98 -3.34 -18.99
N PRO A 1171 4.29 -3.31 -18.62
CA PRO A 1171 4.68 -3.30 -17.21
C PRO A 1171 4.09 -2.13 -16.39
N ILE A 1172 4.09 -0.91 -16.93
CA ILE A 1172 3.49 0.26 -16.30
C ILE A 1172 2.07 0.45 -16.84
N SER A 1173 1.90 0.29 -18.15
CA SER A 1173 0.66 0.46 -18.90
C SER A 1173 -0.22 -0.79 -18.89
N ILE A 1174 -0.67 -1.21 -17.70
CA ILE A 1174 -1.35 -2.51 -17.49
C ILE A 1174 -2.53 -2.70 -18.45
N PHE A 1175 -3.28 -1.65 -18.79
CA PHE A 1175 -4.41 -1.75 -19.73
C PHE A 1175 -4.05 -2.35 -21.10
N ARG A 1176 -2.79 -2.22 -21.55
CA ARG A 1176 -2.35 -2.79 -22.84
C ARG A 1176 -2.34 -4.33 -22.84
N LEU A 1177 -2.31 -4.97 -21.66
CA LEU A 1177 -2.48 -6.42 -21.52
C LEU A 1177 -3.85 -6.89 -22.02
N ASN A 1178 -4.90 -6.07 -21.92
CA ASN A 1178 -6.21 -6.44 -22.45
C ASN A 1178 -6.09 -6.84 -23.93
N TYR A 1179 -5.40 -6.03 -24.73
CA TYR A 1179 -5.25 -6.29 -26.17
C TYR A 1179 -4.38 -7.52 -26.46
N THR A 1180 -3.29 -7.75 -25.72
CA THR A 1180 -2.42 -8.91 -25.97
C THR A 1180 -3.09 -10.21 -25.56
N LEU A 1181 -3.78 -10.22 -24.41
CA LEU A 1181 -4.50 -11.38 -23.90
C LEU A 1181 -5.71 -11.71 -24.78
N THR A 1182 -6.55 -10.74 -25.14
CA THR A 1182 -7.70 -10.99 -26.03
C THR A 1182 -7.25 -11.46 -27.42
N SER A 1183 -6.13 -10.92 -27.92
CA SER A 1183 -5.53 -11.39 -29.19
C SER A 1183 -5.09 -12.85 -29.11
N ALA A 1184 -4.53 -13.29 -27.98
CA ALA A 1184 -4.18 -14.69 -27.77
C ALA A 1184 -5.42 -15.60 -27.84
N PHE A 1185 -6.55 -15.20 -27.25
CA PHE A 1185 -7.82 -15.92 -27.37
C PHE A 1185 -8.32 -15.97 -28.82
N VAL A 1186 -8.31 -14.84 -29.53
CA VAL A 1186 -8.75 -14.78 -30.94
C VAL A 1186 -7.92 -15.73 -31.80
N VAL A 1187 -6.60 -15.69 -31.67
CA VAL A 1187 -5.67 -16.56 -32.41
C VAL A 1187 -5.95 -18.03 -32.14
N VAL A 1188 -6.08 -18.42 -30.86
CA VAL A 1188 -6.33 -19.81 -30.47
C VAL A 1188 -7.70 -20.28 -30.98
N VAL A 1189 -8.74 -19.48 -30.80
CA VAL A 1189 -10.11 -19.82 -31.21
C VAL A 1189 -10.21 -19.92 -32.75
N LEU A 1190 -9.69 -18.95 -33.50
CA LEU A 1190 -9.68 -19.00 -34.96
C LEU A 1190 -8.95 -20.24 -35.48
N HIS A 1191 -7.83 -20.61 -34.85
CA HIS A 1191 -7.11 -21.83 -35.18
C HIS A 1191 -7.96 -23.10 -34.93
N GLN A 1192 -8.67 -23.18 -33.81
CA GLN A 1192 -9.54 -24.34 -33.51
C GLN A 1192 -10.73 -24.45 -34.48
N ILE A 1193 -11.26 -23.31 -34.95
CA ILE A 1193 -12.40 -23.28 -35.89
C ILE A 1193 -11.93 -23.57 -37.32
N ALA A 1194 -10.99 -22.76 -37.83
CA ALA A 1194 -10.68 -22.64 -39.26
C ALA A 1194 -9.27 -23.14 -39.62
N GLY A 1195 -8.50 -23.69 -38.67
CA GLY A 1195 -7.18 -24.25 -38.96
C GLY A 1195 -7.27 -25.38 -40.01
N PRO A 1196 -6.32 -25.46 -40.96
CA PRO A 1196 -6.31 -26.54 -41.93
C PRO A 1196 -6.04 -27.88 -41.25
N ASN A 1197 -6.72 -28.93 -41.71
CA ASN A 1197 -6.44 -30.29 -41.27
C ASN A 1197 -5.07 -30.72 -41.79
N ARG A 1198 -4.37 -31.51 -40.98
CA ARG A 1198 -3.11 -32.12 -41.39
C ARG A 1198 -3.41 -33.25 -42.36
N ASP A 1199 -2.94 -33.14 -43.61
CA ASP A 1199 -3.04 -34.26 -44.56
C ASP A 1199 -2.36 -35.49 -43.93
N LEU A 1200 -3.09 -36.60 -43.86
CA LEU A 1200 -2.57 -37.92 -43.54
C LEU A 1200 -1.67 -38.38 -44.71
N THR A 1201 -0.50 -37.76 -44.87
CA THR A 1201 0.49 -38.25 -45.82
C THR A 1201 1.10 -39.55 -45.32
N ARG A 1202 1.36 -40.43 -46.27
CA ARG A 1202 1.82 -41.83 -46.23
C ARG A 1202 2.95 -42.19 -45.24
N SER A 1203 3.55 -41.25 -44.52
CA SER A 1203 4.57 -41.47 -43.48
C SER A 1203 4.00 -42.02 -42.18
N ASP A 1204 2.73 -41.73 -41.85
CA ASP A 1204 2.12 -42.23 -40.60
C ASP A 1204 1.64 -43.70 -40.70
N ARG A 1205 1.71 -44.32 -41.90
CA ARG A 1205 1.57 -45.78 -42.08
C ARG A 1205 2.87 -46.55 -41.85
N GLN A 1206 3.96 -45.89 -41.48
CA GLN A 1206 5.27 -46.54 -41.28
C GLN A 1206 5.57 -46.91 -39.82
N SER A 1207 4.74 -46.49 -38.85
CA SER A 1207 4.87 -46.91 -37.44
C SER A 1207 4.08 -48.18 -37.08
N GLU A 1208 3.28 -48.72 -38.00
CA GLU A 1208 2.63 -50.04 -37.86
C GLU A 1208 3.21 -51.05 -38.87
N ARG A 1209 4.54 -51.19 -38.92
CA ARG A 1209 5.13 -52.42 -39.46
C ARG A 1209 5.57 -53.30 -38.29
N PRO A 1210 5.07 -54.54 -38.16
CA PRO A 1210 5.61 -55.48 -37.20
C PRO A 1210 7.09 -55.65 -37.50
N ASN A 1211 7.90 -55.53 -36.44
CA ASN A 1211 9.35 -55.62 -36.50
C ASN A 1211 9.72 -57.07 -36.84
N TRP A 1212 9.79 -57.40 -38.13
CA TRP A 1212 10.07 -58.74 -38.66
C TRP A 1212 11.38 -59.36 -38.12
N PHE A 1213 12.28 -58.51 -37.61
CA PHE A 1213 13.51 -58.91 -36.93
C PHE A 1213 13.28 -59.62 -35.59
N GLU A 1214 12.26 -59.24 -34.82
CA GLU A 1214 11.94 -59.92 -33.56
C GLU A 1214 11.20 -61.25 -33.79
N THR A 1215 10.42 -61.35 -34.87
CA THR A 1215 9.72 -62.59 -35.25
C THR A 1215 10.68 -63.68 -35.76
N ILE A 1216 11.84 -63.31 -36.31
CA ILE A 1216 12.91 -64.25 -36.71
C ILE A 1216 13.77 -64.64 -35.50
N LYS A 1217 14.03 -63.72 -34.57
CA LYS A 1217 14.79 -64.00 -33.35
C LYS A 1217 14.06 -64.99 -32.42
N ALA A 1218 12.74 -64.85 -32.28
CA ALA A 1218 11.89 -65.78 -31.53
C ALA A 1218 11.63 -67.14 -32.23
N LYS A 1219 12.15 -67.34 -33.45
CA LYS A 1219 12.14 -68.64 -34.16
C LYS A 1219 13.52 -69.32 -34.21
N LEU A 1220 14.57 -68.62 -33.76
CA LEU A 1220 15.95 -69.12 -33.69
C LEU A 1220 16.45 -69.32 -32.25
N GLU A 1221 15.80 -68.72 -31.26
CA GLU A 1221 15.82 -69.10 -29.83
C GLU A 1221 14.67 -70.08 -29.54
#